data_AF-A0A926YFT0-F1
#
_entry.id   AF-A0A926YFT0-F1
#
_cell.length_a   1.000
_cell.length_b   1.000
_cell.length_c   1.000
_cell.angle_alpha   90.00
_cell.angle_beta   90.00
_cell.angle_gamma   90.00
#
_symmetry.space_group_name_H-M   'P 1'
#
loop_
_entity.id
_entity.type
_entity.pdbx_description
1 polymer ?
#
loop_
_entity_poly.entity_id
_entity_poly.type
_entity_poly.pdbx_seq_one_letter_code
_entity_poly.pdbx_strand_id
1 'polypeptide(L)'
;MLDAQGLFNENFYLSQNQDVAIAVNAGIYNNGYEHFELYGKSEGRNPSAFFDQGYYIDTNSDVTGNAFDHFILHGQFEGRNPNAIFDTGFYLDQNPDVKADVDKDVITGIEHFIENGQFESREVNPFFDESYYLETNADVAAAVAAGATTAIEQYMGFGQFEANRNPNALFDTNFYLQNNADVATAVSSGGTSAIEHFVVYGQFETNRTSQFLFDPDFYLQNNSDVATAVSSGGTSAIEHYVVYGQFENNRQPSSQFNPNFYLQNNADVAADVSNGNRKSAIEHYIRFGIAEGRSGGGETVNPSAIYVSSNGTGNVGDVDQFIGTLNFQKRFDAGNNEGVELDELGNLYQAGDVTAGAGSIRAISQIANRANGDAFTALKDREIAGSQTGLLNPKGIAIAQEAGFILVADNGAGDVKVFGTAAGGNVPPVATTALPAKPWDVAYDENADRLFVALVDGTVSVFDNYIGNGSNIGAGSSRRINLVNASGTKVSTNLHGIVYEPNRNQLVVTDVGAATAMQSSNFNSDGRIYVINNASAADGNVVPSRTLEGPATQLGNPVDMILTGNDVQVAEKAKDRLLIFRNIFNGPSGDIAPQVSVSQIKPESLVAQLSQGPANPDVTDIESTGTLINSIVTTSNPPSAGATDFVARLSTNLQTTQTTFNTANGVASVENITFDQTGDAFITFDTNDTNGGILVVNRQAESRNGGTFSASRDRLITGVNTGMVSPKGVEVADSLGLVFVAENNAATPAILAFSTQAQGDVAPVFKTTDLGGRRPWDVDYAPSQDRLFVAATDGTVLVYDQYSVTQGANGPTRVITPFDPTGTAKASINLHGIIYVESSDTLLLSDVGSAMSATDGQLFVINNAGAANGNVAVRAQIAGANSKLGNPVDITFDGANLYVAEKSNNLIMRFDGILNQLGSLDIAPTLSTARNKPESVALAPDYLS
;
A
#
# COMPACT_ATOMS: atom_id res chain seq x y z
N MET A 1 -3.83 48.22 29.34
CA MET A 1 -3.11 47.90 28.11
C MET A 1 -1.72 47.42 28.47
N LEU A 2 -1.37 46.22 28.00
CA LEU A 2 -0.09 45.57 28.28
C LEU A 2 1.06 46.47 27.83
N ASP A 3 1.97 46.77 28.75
CA ASP A 3 3.18 47.54 28.47
C ASP A 3 4.41 46.64 28.43
N ALA A 4 5.56 47.24 28.10
CA ALA A 4 6.83 46.54 28.00
C ALA A 4 7.22 45.80 29.29
N GLN A 5 6.88 46.35 30.45
CA GLN A 5 7.18 45.73 31.74
C GLN A 5 6.24 44.57 32.04
N GLY A 6 4.97 44.67 31.64
CA GLY A 6 3.95 43.65 31.83
C GLY A 6 4.17 42.39 31.00
N LEU A 7 4.79 42.50 29.81
CA LEU A 7 5.13 41.35 28.97
C LEU A 7 6.53 40.77 29.28
N PHE A 8 7.36 41.48 30.04
CA PHE A 8 8.70 41.02 30.41
C PHE A 8 8.67 40.17 31.69
N ASN A 9 9.34 39.02 31.65
CA ASN A 9 9.46 38.13 32.80
C ASN A 9 10.94 37.95 33.20
N GLU A 10 11.31 38.54 34.33
CA GLU A 10 12.69 38.53 34.85
C GLU A 10 13.21 37.09 35.07
N ASN A 11 12.41 36.23 35.68
CA ASN A 11 12.84 34.86 35.99
C ASN A 11 13.06 34.05 34.71
N PHE A 12 12.14 34.14 33.76
CA PHE A 12 12.28 33.53 32.43
C PHE A 12 13.54 34.06 31.74
N TYR A 13 13.67 35.38 31.63
CA TYR A 13 14.75 36.01 30.88
C TYR A 13 16.12 35.61 31.40
N LEU A 14 16.31 35.62 32.74
CA LEU A 14 17.56 35.18 33.35
C LEU A 14 17.80 33.67 33.24
N SER A 15 16.74 32.86 33.26
CA SER A 15 16.87 31.40 33.07
C SER A 15 17.31 31.01 31.67
N GLN A 16 16.85 31.74 30.64
CA GLN A 16 17.21 31.52 29.25
C GLN A 16 18.54 32.18 28.86
N ASN A 17 18.98 33.19 29.61
CA ASN A 17 20.16 33.99 29.31
C ASN A 17 21.14 33.96 30.49
N GLN A 18 21.86 32.85 30.62
CA GLN A 18 22.76 32.61 31.75
C GLN A 18 23.91 33.63 31.84
N ASP A 19 24.35 34.17 30.70
CA ASP A 19 25.30 35.29 30.62
C ASP A 19 24.75 36.56 31.28
N VAL A 20 23.48 36.87 31.06
CA VAL A 20 22.79 38.02 31.68
C VAL A 20 22.59 37.77 33.18
N ALA A 21 22.19 36.56 33.58
CA ALA A 21 22.05 36.20 35.00
C ALA A 21 23.37 36.42 35.77
N ILE A 22 24.51 36.08 35.17
CA ILE A 22 25.83 36.36 35.75
C ILE A 22 26.09 37.87 35.84
N ALA A 23 25.76 38.63 34.79
CA ALA A 23 25.97 40.07 34.75
C ALA A 23 25.12 40.83 35.78
N VAL A 24 23.86 40.44 35.98
CA VAL A 24 22.96 41.00 37.01
C VAL A 24 23.50 40.68 38.41
N ASN A 25 23.90 39.44 38.67
CA ASN A 25 24.50 39.04 39.95
C ASN A 25 25.82 39.77 40.26
N ALA A 26 26.58 40.15 39.23
CA ALA A 26 27.78 40.96 39.34
C ALA A 26 27.50 42.47 39.51
N GLY A 27 26.24 42.90 39.45
CA GLY A 27 25.81 44.29 39.56
C GLY A 27 26.15 45.14 38.32
N ILE A 28 26.37 44.52 37.15
CA ILE A 28 26.59 45.22 35.88
C ILE A 28 25.27 45.84 35.39
N TYR A 29 24.18 45.10 35.55
CA TYR A 29 22.81 45.56 35.34
C TYR A 29 22.05 45.42 36.65
N ASN A 30 21.08 46.32 36.87
CA ASN A 30 20.21 46.31 38.04
C ASN A 30 19.25 45.11 38.02
N ASN A 31 18.85 44.68 36.82
CA ASN A 31 17.98 43.53 36.56
C ASN A 31 18.10 43.11 35.08
N GLY A 32 17.49 41.98 34.72
CA GLY A 32 17.39 41.47 33.36
C GLY A 32 16.61 42.41 32.44
N TYR A 33 15.59 43.10 32.96
CA TYR A 33 14.81 44.08 32.18
C TYR A 33 15.68 45.21 31.62
N GLU A 34 16.59 45.76 32.44
CA GLU A 34 17.55 46.78 31.99
C GLU A 34 18.45 46.25 30.86
N HIS A 35 18.94 45.02 30.97
CA HIS A 35 19.69 44.39 29.88
C HIS A 35 18.82 44.22 28.63
N PHE A 36 17.58 43.76 28.78
CA PHE A 36 16.69 43.52 27.65
C PHE A 36 16.40 44.81 26.88
N GLU A 37 16.07 45.90 27.58
CA GLU A 37 15.84 47.22 26.98
C GLU A 37 17.08 47.78 26.28
N LEU A 38 18.27 47.60 26.86
CA LEU A 38 19.51 48.13 26.29
C LEU A 38 20.05 47.29 25.13
N TYR A 39 19.91 45.96 25.19
CA TYR A 39 20.57 45.02 24.27
C TYR A 39 19.65 43.91 23.79
N GLY A 40 18.94 43.24 24.71
CA GLY A 40 18.18 42.02 24.40
C GLY A 40 17.15 42.17 23.27
N LYS A 41 16.49 43.33 23.17
CA LYS A 41 15.63 43.72 22.04
C LYS A 41 16.36 43.64 20.70
N SER A 42 17.55 44.21 20.60
CA SER A 42 18.34 44.21 19.37
C SER A 42 19.05 42.89 19.09
N GLU A 43 19.27 42.08 20.12
CA GLU A 43 19.88 40.76 20.05
C GLU A 43 18.87 39.65 19.70
N GLY A 44 17.58 39.97 19.63
CA GLY A 44 16.51 39.00 19.35
C GLY A 44 16.19 38.05 20.51
N ARG A 45 16.56 38.40 21.76
CA ARG A 45 16.32 37.53 22.93
C ARG A 45 14.87 37.61 23.41
N ASN A 46 14.19 36.48 23.59
CA ASN A 46 12.79 36.48 24.02
C ASN A 46 12.62 37.05 25.45
N PRO A 47 11.72 38.03 25.69
CA PRO A 47 11.54 38.70 26.99
C PRO A 47 10.73 37.90 28.01
N SER A 48 9.91 36.97 27.54
CA SER A 48 9.11 36.04 28.32
C SER A 48 8.76 34.83 27.48
N ALA A 49 8.18 33.79 28.09
CA ALA A 49 7.62 32.66 27.35
C ALA A 49 6.45 33.06 26.43
N PHE A 50 5.84 34.23 26.66
CA PHE A 50 4.66 34.71 25.93
C PHE A 50 4.98 35.59 24.73
N PHE A 51 6.26 35.84 24.41
CA PHE A 51 6.63 36.58 23.20
C PHE A 51 7.90 36.01 22.57
N ASP A 52 7.79 35.62 21.30
CA ASP A 52 8.91 35.14 20.51
C ASP A 52 9.27 36.16 19.42
N GLN A 53 10.46 36.75 19.53
CA GLN A 53 10.93 37.77 18.60
C GLN A 53 11.15 37.23 17.19
N GLY A 54 11.67 36.00 17.06
CA GLY A 54 11.96 35.38 15.77
C GLY A 54 10.67 35.07 15.02
N TYR A 55 9.77 34.32 15.67
CA TYR A 55 8.45 33.99 15.15
C TYR A 55 7.68 35.24 14.71
N TYR A 56 7.67 36.28 15.55
CA TYR A 56 6.91 37.49 15.26
C TYR A 56 7.44 38.20 14.00
N ILE A 57 8.75 38.26 13.80
CA ILE A 57 9.33 38.86 12.58
C ILE A 57 9.04 37.98 11.36
N ASP A 58 9.21 36.67 11.49
CA ASP A 58 9.07 35.73 10.38
C ASP A 58 7.62 35.66 9.86
N THR A 59 6.64 35.80 10.75
CA THR A 59 5.21 35.79 10.39
C THR A 59 4.67 37.17 9.99
N ASN A 60 5.38 38.25 10.32
CA ASN A 60 4.94 39.62 10.09
C ASN A 60 5.96 40.41 9.25
N SER A 61 6.07 40.04 7.97
CA SER A 61 7.03 40.65 7.03
C SER A 61 6.88 42.17 6.83
N ASP A 62 5.77 42.76 7.26
CA ASP A 62 5.52 44.20 7.22
C ASP A 62 6.17 44.97 8.38
N VAL A 63 6.60 44.28 9.43
CA VAL A 63 7.17 44.92 10.62
C VAL A 63 8.58 45.43 10.32
N THR A 64 8.74 46.75 10.31
CA THR A 64 10.05 47.41 10.20
C THR A 64 10.47 47.96 11.56
N GLY A 65 11.54 47.41 12.17
CA GLY A 65 12.05 47.88 13.47
C GLY A 65 12.15 46.75 14.50
N ASN A 66 12.06 47.09 15.78
CA ASN A 66 12.09 46.10 16.86
C ASN A 66 10.72 45.41 17.01
N ALA A 67 10.71 44.07 16.97
CA ALA A 67 9.50 43.26 17.04
C ALA A 67 8.70 43.44 18.33
N PHE A 68 9.39 43.48 19.47
CA PHE A 68 8.75 43.66 20.77
C PHE A 68 8.07 45.02 20.89
N ASP A 69 8.75 46.10 20.52
CA ASP A 69 8.15 47.44 20.53
C ASP A 69 6.97 47.54 19.57
N HIS A 70 7.07 46.94 18.38
CA HIS A 70 5.95 46.87 17.45
C HIS A 70 4.75 46.13 18.05
N PHE A 71 4.97 44.98 18.68
CA PHE A 71 3.90 44.23 19.29
C PHE A 71 3.19 45.01 20.41
N ILE A 72 3.97 45.62 21.31
CA ILE A 72 3.44 46.44 22.41
C ILE A 72 2.64 47.64 21.89
N LEU A 73 3.09 48.32 20.84
CA LEU A 73 2.44 49.53 20.33
C LEU A 73 1.30 49.27 19.34
N HIS A 74 1.35 48.16 18.61
CA HIS A 74 0.48 47.88 17.46
C HIS A 74 -0.03 46.44 17.45
N GLY A 75 0.88 45.47 17.48
CA GLY A 75 0.55 44.06 17.24
C GLY A 75 -0.55 43.48 18.13
N GLN A 76 -0.51 43.77 19.43
CA GLN A 76 -1.52 43.27 20.38
C GLN A 76 -2.93 43.83 20.10
N PHE A 77 -3.03 45.03 19.51
CA PHE A 77 -4.31 45.67 19.14
C PHE A 77 -4.78 45.21 17.76
N GLU A 78 -3.86 44.80 16.90
CA GLU A 78 -4.14 44.24 15.58
C GLU A 78 -4.52 42.76 15.63
N GLY A 79 -4.51 42.14 16.82
CA GLY A 79 -4.83 40.74 17.01
C GLY A 79 -3.75 39.78 16.50
N ARG A 80 -2.49 40.23 16.39
CA ARG A 80 -1.38 39.39 15.92
C ARG A 80 -0.95 38.41 17.00
N ASN A 81 -0.51 37.22 16.60
CA ASN A 81 -0.01 36.20 17.51
C ASN A 81 1.40 36.56 18.01
N PRO A 82 1.66 36.56 19.33
CA PRO A 82 2.97 36.92 19.89
C PRO A 82 4.00 35.79 19.84
N ASN A 83 3.55 34.55 19.67
CA ASN A 83 4.36 33.35 19.48
C ASN A 83 3.52 32.30 18.73
N ALA A 84 4.11 31.17 18.36
CA ALA A 84 3.43 30.11 17.61
C ALA A 84 2.33 29.37 18.39
N ILE A 85 2.31 29.46 19.72
CA ILE A 85 1.43 28.69 20.60
C ILE A 85 0.21 29.52 21.04
N PHE A 86 0.32 30.84 21.21
CA PHE A 86 -0.82 31.69 21.53
C PHE A 86 -1.53 32.17 20.25
N ASP A 87 -2.70 31.59 19.98
CA ASP A 87 -3.57 32.01 18.88
C ASP A 87 -4.61 33.01 19.40
N THR A 88 -4.42 34.27 19.04
CA THR A 88 -5.30 35.38 19.47
C THR A 88 -6.71 35.23 18.90
N GLY A 89 -6.85 34.73 17.67
CA GLY A 89 -8.14 34.50 17.04
C GLY A 89 -8.91 33.41 17.78
N PHE A 90 -8.28 32.25 17.96
CA PHE A 90 -8.85 31.15 18.74
C PHE A 90 -9.24 31.58 20.15
N TYR A 91 -8.35 32.29 20.86
CA TYR A 91 -8.60 32.73 22.22
C TYR A 91 -9.85 33.62 22.30
N LEU A 92 -10.04 34.55 21.37
CA LEU A 92 -11.22 35.44 21.36
C LEU A 92 -12.50 34.72 20.94
N ASP A 93 -12.41 33.77 20.02
CA ASP A 93 -13.56 32.97 19.57
C ASP A 93 -14.07 32.04 20.68
N GLN A 94 -13.17 31.47 21.49
CA GLN A 94 -13.53 30.65 22.65
C GLN A 94 -13.98 31.46 23.87
N ASN A 95 -13.67 32.76 23.91
CA ASN A 95 -13.95 33.63 25.05
C ASN A 95 -14.76 34.87 24.61
N PRO A 96 -16.07 34.72 24.31
CA PRO A 96 -16.91 35.82 23.85
C PRO A 96 -17.01 37.01 24.82
N ASP A 97 -16.82 36.77 26.12
CA ASP A 97 -16.73 37.79 27.15
C ASP A 97 -15.48 38.68 26.95
N VAL A 98 -14.32 38.06 26.73
CA VAL A 98 -13.06 38.76 26.46
C VAL A 98 -13.15 39.49 25.11
N LYS A 99 -13.70 38.82 24.09
CA LYS A 99 -13.93 39.45 22.78
C LYS A 99 -14.77 40.72 22.90
N ALA A 100 -15.83 40.71 23.72
CA ALA A 100 -16.67 41.87 23.92
C ALA A 100 -15.95 43.04 24.64
N ASP A 101 -14.87 42.76 25.37
CA ASP A 101 -14.04 43.78 26.03
C ASP A 101 -12.91 44.27 25.12
N VAL A 102 -12.35 43.40 24.28
CA VAL A 102 -11.44 43.78 23.19
C VAL A 102 -12.14 44.68 22.18
N ASP A 103 -13.36 44.34 21.75
CA ASP A 103 -14.16 45.14 20.81
C ASP A 103 -14.52 46.55 21.36
N LYS A 104 -14.34 46.78 22.67
CA LYS A 104 -14.54 48.07 23.36
C LYS A 104 -13.22 48.75 23.74
N ASP A 105 -12.09 48.24 23.28
CA ASP A 105 -10.74 48.73 23.61
C ASP A 105 -10.46 48.77 25.13
N VAL A 106 -11.03 47.84 25.90
CA VAL A 106 -10.83 47.77 27.37
C VAL A 106 -9.52 47.07 27.71
N ILE A 107 -9.20 46.00 26.99
CA ILE A 107 -8.05 45.10 27.19
C ILE A 107 -7.71 44.45 25.85
N THR A 108 -6.48 43.97 25.65
CA THR A 108 -6.17 43.09 24.49
C THR A 108 -6.34 41.62 24.85
N GLY A 109 -6.45 40.74 23.86
CA GLY A 109 -6.58 39.30 24.09
C GLY A 109 -5.40 38.72 24.87
N ILE A 110 -4.17 39.07 24.47
CA ILE A 110 -2.95 38.63 25.17
C ILE A 110 -2.84 39.22 26.58
N GLU A 111 -3.24 40.48 26.79
CA GLU A 111 -3.23 41.10 28.11
C GLU A 111 -4.21 40.40 29.05
N HIS A 112 -5.44 40.15 28.59
CA HIS A 112 -6.42 39.40 29.37
C HIS A 112 -5.89 38.02 29.72
N PHE A 113 -5.26 37.33 28.77
CA PHE A 113 -4.69 36.02 29.02
C PHE A 113 -3.59 36.04 30.09
N ILE A 114 -2.63 36.95 29.98
CA ILE A 114 -1.51 37.08 30.93
C ILE A 114 -2.03 37.46 32.33
N GLU A 115 -3.00 38.36 32.43
CA GLU A 115 -3.49 38.82 33.73
C GLU A 115 -4.50 37.86 34.39
N ASN A 116 -5.31 37.17 33.58
CA ASN A 116 -6.46 36.40 34.06
C ASN A 116 -6.54 35.01 33.41
N GLY A 117 -6.51 34.93 32.08
CA GLY A 117 -6.84 33.70 31.34
C GLY A 117 -6.00 32.49 31.71
N GLN A 118 -4.69 32.65 31.90
CA GLN A 118 -3.79 31.56 32.31
C GLN A 118 -4.06 31.05 33.74
N PHE A 119 -4.86 31.76 34.54
CA PHE A 119 -5.31 31.35 35.88
C PHE A 119 -6.77 30.91 35.89
N GLU A 120 -7.48 31.04 34.77
CA GLU A 120 -8.89 30.68 34.57
C GLU A 120 -9.05 29.42 33.72
N SER A 121 -7.95 28.72 33.43
CA SER A 121 -7.92 27.55 32.54
C SER A 121 -8.53 27.81 31.16
N ARG A 122 -8.26 29.01 30.61
CA ARG A 122 -8.64 29.35 29.24
C ARG A 122 -7.54 28.91 28.27
N GLU A 123 -7.90 28.05 27.33
CA GLU A 123 -6.95 27.48 26.37
C GLU A 123 -6.46 28.52 25.34
N VAL A 124 -5.20 28.39 24.93
CA VAL A 124 -4.52 29.36 24.04
C VAL A 124 -4.52 28.97 22.58
N ASN A 125 -4.76 27.69 22.30
CA ASN A 125 -4.90 27.11 20.97
C ASN A 125 -5.62 25.75 21.09
N PRO A 126 -5.98 25.10 19.97
CA PRO A 126 -6.58 23.76 20.00
C PRO A 126 -5.69 22.65 20.56
N PHE A 127 -4.38 22.82 20.57
CA PHE A 127 -3.37 21.77 20.80
C PHE A 127 -2.66 21.84 22.15
N PHE A 128 -3.06 22.73 23.06
CA PHE A 128 -2.67 22.68 24.46
C PHE A 128 -3.89 22.35 25.29
N ASP A 129 -3.76 21.37 26.17
CA ASP A 129 -4.81 20.98 27.12
C ASP A 129 -4.19 21.03 28.52
N GLU A 130 -4.51 22.07 29.28
CA GLU A 130 -3.90 22.31 30.59
C GLU A 130 -4.14 21.11 31.53
N SER A 131 -5.35 20.56 31.51
CA SER A 131 -5.72 19.43 32.37
C SER A 131 -4.93 18.18 32.02
N TYR A 132 -4.78 17.87 30.72
CA TYR A 132 -3.90 16.81 30.23
C TYR A 132 -2.47 17.02 30.68
N TYR A 133 -1.94 18.22 30.45
CA TYR A 133 -0.55 18.53 30.71
C TYR A 133 -0.24 18.38 32.21
N LEU A 134 -1.07 18.91 33.10
CA LEU A 134 -0.88 18.78 34.54
C LEU A 134 -1.07 17.35 35.06
N GLU A 135 -2.05 16.59 34.54
CA GLU A 135 -2.29 15.21 34.95
C GLU A 135 -1.12 14.28 34.56
N THR A 136 -0.48 14.53 33.41
CA THR A 136 0.63 13.70 32.91
C THR A 136 2.01 14.14 33.41
N ASN A 137 2.11 15.34 34.00
CA ASN A 137 3.36 15.95 34.44
C ASN A 137 3.28 16.37 35.91
N ALA A 138 3.42 15.39 36.81
CA ALA A 138 3.25 15.57 38.26
C ALA A 138 4.21 16.62 38.88
N ASP A 139 5.40 16.79 38.31
CA ASP A 139 6.37 17.81 38.71
C ASP A 139 5.89 19.23 38.36
N VAL A 140 5.31 19.41 37.16
CA VAL A 140 4.71 20.67 36.73
C VAL A 140 3.47 20.98 37.59
N ALA A 141 2.61 20.00 37.82
CA ALA A 141 1.46 20.16 38.72
C ALA A 141 1.87 20.62 40.13
N ALA A 142 2.98 20.10 40.66
CA ALA A 142 3.50 20.53 41.96
C ALA A 142 4.02 21.98 41.91
N ALA A 143 4.69 22.39 40.83
CA ALA A 143 5.18 23.75 40.65
C ALA A 143 4.04 24.78 40.50
N VAL A 144 2.99 24.43 39.75
CA VAL A 144 1.78 25.25 39.59
C VAL A 144 1.04 25.38 40.93
N ALA A 145 0.87 24.28 41.67
CA ALA A 145 0.25 24.30 43.00
C ALA A 145 1.05 25.14 44.02
N ALA A 146 2.37 25.24 43.85
CA ALA A 146 3.24 26.10 44.65
C ALA A 146 3.23 27.58 44.22
N GLY A 147 2.54 27.92 43.12
CA GLY A 147 2.50 29.28 42.56
C GLY A 147 3.83 29.70 41.92
N ALA A 148 4.68 28.75 41.52
CA ALA A 148 6.00 29.04 40.94
C ALA A 148 5.94 29.37 39.45
N THR A 149 4.91 28.89 38.75
CA THR A 149 4.67 29.04 37.30
C THR A 149 3.20 28.75 37.01
N THR A 150 2.70 29.09 35.83
CA THR A 150 1.48 28.48 35.27
C THR A 150 1.84 27.29 34.36
N ALA A 151 0.86 26.45 34.03
CA ALA A 151 1.07 25.27 33.18
C ALA A 151 1.60 25.65 31.79
N ILE A 152 0.96 26.65 31.18
CA ILE A 152 1.30 27.14 29.85
C ILE A 152 2.64 27.89 29.81
N GLU A 153 2.95 28.68 30.84
CA GLU A 153 4.26 29.33 30.97
C GLU A 153 5.38 28.28 31.05
N GLN A 154 5.17 27.22 31.84
CA GLN A 154 6.14 26.13 31.95
C GLN A 154 6.27 25.37 30.63
N TYR A 155 5.16 25.11 29.93
CA TYR A 155 5.21 24.41 28.65
C TYR A 155 5.93 25.23 27.58
N MET A 156 5.54 26.49 27.36
CA MET A 156 6.18 27.38 26.37
C MET A 156 7.65 27.64 26.70
N GLY A 157 8.01 27.76 27.98
CA GLY A 157 9.38 28.07 28.38
C GLY A 157 10.33 26.86 28.44
N PHE A 158 9.79 25.66 28.68
CA PHE A 158 10.60 24.46 28.92
C PHE A 158 9.99 23.21 28.28
N GLY A 159 8.72 22.92 28.57
CA GLY A 159 8.08 21.65 28.21
C GLY A 159 8.14 21.34 26.71
N GLN A 160 7.92 22.32 25.84
CA GLN A 160 7.98 22.12 24.39
C GLN A 160 9.36 21.71 23.86
N PHE A 161 10.42 21.90 24.64
CA PHE A 161 11.80 21.52 24.30
C PHE A 161 12.25 20.23 25.00
N GLU A 162 11.40 19.65 25.85
CA GLU A 162 11.69 18.42 26.60
C GLU A 162 11.09 17.20 25.90
N ALA A 163 11.88 16.12 25.78
CA ALA A 163 11.37 14.85 25.29
C ALA A 163 10.29 14.30 26.25
N ASN A 164 9.21 13.75 25.69
CA ASN A 164 8.05 13.18 26.40
C ASN A 164 7.08 14.19 27.07
N ARG A 165 7.15 15.49 26.76
CA ARG A 165 6.16 16.48 27.24
C ARG A 165 5.10 16.75 26.16
N ASN A 166 4.05 15.94 26.17
CA ASN A 166 2.95 16.10 25.22
C ASN A 166 1.98 17.20 25.69
N PRO A 167 1.63 18.18 24.83
CA PRO A 167 0.74 19.28 25.21
C PRO A 167 -0.74 18.87 25.28
N ASN A 168 -1.11 17.78 24.61
CA ASN A 168 -2.44 17.21 24.63
C ASN A 168 -2.36 15.71 24.28
N ALA A 169 -3.48 14.98 24.40
CA ALA A 169 -3.53 13.54 24.12
C ALA A 169 -3.28 13.19 22.64
N LEU A 170 -3.57 14.10 21.72
CA LEU A 170 -3.59 13.92 20.27
C LEU A 170 -2.32 14.43 19.56
N PHE A 171 -1.29 14.82 20.30
CA PHE A 171 0.05 15.12 19.80
C PHE A 171 1.11 14.41 20.63
N ASP A 172 1.80 13.44 20.03
CA ASP A 172 2.92 12.74 20.66
C ASP A 172 4.23 13.30 20.10
N THR A 173 4.96 14.02 20.95
CA THR A 173 6.22 14.69 20.61
C THR A 173 7.27 13.71 20.08
N ASN A 174 7.37 12.53 20.68
CA ASN A 174 8.36 11.54 20.26
C ASN A 174 7.95 10.91 18.94
N PHE A 175 6.68 10.52 18.80
CA PHE A 175 6.15 9.96 17.56
C PHE A 175 6.33 10.93 16.39
N TYR A 176 6.00 12.21 16.61
CA TYR A 176 6.13 13.24 15.59
C TYR A 176 7.58 13.42 15.16
N LEU A 177 8.53 13.51 16.09
CA LEU A 177 9.96 13.62 15.73
C LEU A 177 10.53 12.35 15.09
N GLN A 178 10.05 11.17 15.50
CA GLN A 178 10.49 9.88 14.95
C GLN A 178 10.08 9.68 13.50
N ASN A 179 8.88 10.15 13.13
CA ASN A 179 8.36 10.03 11.77
C ASN A 179 8.78 11.19 10.86
N ASN A 180 9.39 12.25 11.40
CA ASN A 180 9.76 13.47 10.68
C ASN A 180 11.23 13.83 10.92
N ALA A 181 12.13 13.14 10.22
CA ALA A 181 13.58 13.26 10.42
C ALA A 181 14.13 14.67 10.11
N ASP A 182 13.51 15.37 9.16
CA ASP A 182 13.79 16.77 8.84
C ASP A 182 13.44 17.70 10.02
N VAL A 183 12.29 17.48 10.64
CA VAL A 183 11.85 18.22 11.84
C VAL A 183 12.76 17.89 13.02
N ALA A 184 13.10 16.61 13.24
CA ALA A 184 14.04 16.21 14.28
C ALA A 184 15.41 16.90 14.13
N THR A 185 15.88 17.05 12.89
CA THR A 185 17.12 17.79 12.60
C THR A 185 16.97 19.26 12.95
N ALA A 186 15.88 19.91 12.53
CA ALA A 186 15.61 21.31 12.85
C ALA A 186 15.53 21.57 14.37
N VAL A 187 14.82 20.71 15.10
CA VAL A 187 14.71 20.76 16.57
C VAL A 187 16.07 20.59 17.24
N SER A 188 16.87 19.61 16.81
CA SER A 188 18.21 19.39 17.37
C SER A 188 19.19 20.55 17.11
N SER A 189 18.96 21.31 16.04
CA SER A 189 19.73 22.52 15.71
C SER A 189 19.25 23.77 16.44
N GLY A 190 18.17 23.67 17.23
CA GLY A 190 17.57 24.80 17.95
C GLY A 190 16.78 25.76 17.06
N GLY A 191 16.32 25.31 15.88
CA GLY A 191 15.58 26.16 14.94
C GLY A 191 14.07 26.23 15.16
N THR A 192 13.49 25.28 15.90
CA THR A 192 12.05 25.18 16.22
C THR A 192 11.86 24.16 17.35
N SER A 193 10.69 24.11 17.98
CA SER A 193 10.20 22.94 18.72
C SER A 193 9.34 22.03 17.84
N ALA A 194 9.05 20.81 18.32
CA ALA A 194 8.20 19.85 17.60
C ALA A 194 6.76 20.37 17.43
N ILE A 195 6.22 20.95 18.51
CA ILE A 195 4.85 21.49 18.52
C ILE A 195 4.77 22.78 17.71
N GLU A 196 5.80 23.64 17.75
CA GLU A 196 5.84 24.86 16.92
C GLU A 196 5.82 24.51 15.44
N HIS A 197 6.67 23.57 15.02
CA HIS A 197 6.65 23.09 13.63
C HIS A 197 5.27 22.54 13.26
N PHE A 198 4.68 21.71 14.12
CA PHE A 198 3.39 21.10 13.84
C PHE A 198 2.26 22.13 13.72
N VAL A 199 2.17 23.07 14.66
CA VAL A 199 1.11 24.11 14.66
C VAL A 199 1.26 25.05 13.47
N VAL A 200 2.48 25.43 13.10
CA VAL A 200 2.70 26.40 12.01
C VAL A 200 2.65 25.74 10.63
N TYR A 201 3.22 24.54 10.50
CA TYR A 201 3.41 23.87 9.21
C TYR A 201 2.79 22.47 9.18
N GLY A 202 3.18 21.62 10.12
CA GLY A 202 2.93 20.18 10.05
C GLY A 202 1.46 19.80 9.90
N GLN A 203 0.54 20.46 10.60
CA GLN A 203 -0.89 20.17 10.48
C GLN A 203 -1.49 20.47 9.09
N PHE A 204 -0.78 21.22 8.25
CA PHE A 204 -1.18 21.61 6.89
C PHE A 204 -0.41 20.85 5.80
N GLU A 205 0.61 20.09 6.17
CA GLU A 205 1.45 19.31 5.27
C GLU A 205 0.91 17.87 5.13
N THR A 206 1.02 17.29 3.93
CA THR A 206 0.68 15.89 3.68
C THR A 206 1.64 14.96 4.42
N ASN A 207 1.15 13.80 4.89
CA ASN A 207 1.94 12.76 5.57
C ASN A 207 2.59 13.19 6.91
N ARG A 208 2.07 14.24 7.57
CA ARG A 208 2.52 14.67 8.90
C ARG A 208 1.55 14.24 10.00
N THR A 209 1.70 13.01 10.45
CA THR A 209 0.83 12.43 11.48
C THR A 209 1.28 12.86 12.88
N SER A 210 0.39 13.49 13.67
CA SER A 210 0.70 13.96 15.03
C SER A 210 0.76 12.84 16.08
N GLN A 211 0.12 11.71 15.79
CA GLN A 211 0.04 10.52 16.64
C GLN A 211 -0.50 9.34 15.83
N PHE A 212 -0.21 8.11 16.24
CA PHE A 212 -0.64 6.90 15.49
C PHE A 212 -2.18 6.66 15.49
N LEU A 213 -2.95 7.34 16.34
CA LEU A 213 -4.41 7.16 16.45
C LEU A 213 -5.22 8.19 15.67
N PHE A 214 -4.57 9.14 15.01
CA PHE A 214 -5.21 10.09 14.11
C PHE A 214 -4.55 10.03 12.74
N ASP A 215 -5.33 9.73 11.72
CA ASP A 215 -4.88 9.65 10.33
C ASP A 215 -5.62 10.74 9.54
N PRO A 216 -4.92 11.78 9.06
CA PRO A 216 -5.56 12.90 8.38
C PRO A 216 -6.24 12.46 7.08
N ASP A 217 -5.66 11.52 6.33
CA ASP A 217 -6.20 11.09 5.04
C ASP A 217 -7.44 10.22 5.24
N PHE A 218 -7.39 9.27 6.17
CA PHE A 218 -8.57 8.50 6.59
C PHE A 218 -9.68 9.44 7.07
N TYR A 219 -9.33 10.41 7.90
CA TYR A 219 -10.32 11.33 8.47
C TYR A 219 -10.99 12.17 7.39
N LEU A 220 -10.24 12.73 6.45
CA LEU A 220 -10.80 13.54 5.36
C LEU A 220 -11.59 12.70 4.36
N GLN A 221 -11.13 11.50 4.03
CA GLN A 221 -11.84 10.58 3.13
C GLN A 221 -13.22 10.20 3.69
N ASN A 222 -13.32 10.01 5.00
CA ASN A 222 -14.58 9.64 5.66
C ASN A 222 -15.45 10.85 6.04
N ASN A 223 -14.95 12.08 5.90
CA ASN A 223 -15.63 13.30 6.30
C ASN A 223 -15.54 14.36 5.20
N SER A 224 -16.30 14.17 4.12
CA SER A 224 -16.30 15.06 2.95
C SER A 224 -16.60 16.54 3.25
N ASP A 225 -17.38 16.81 4.31
CA ASP A 225 -17.64 18.16 4.81
C ASP A 225 -16.36 18.82 5.36
N VAL A 226 -15.56 18.05 6.10
CA VAL A 226 -14.26 18.48 6.63
C VAL A 226 -13.25 18.64 5.49
N ALA A 227 -13.22 17.71 4.53
CA ALA A 227 -12.37 17.84 3.33
C ALA A 227 -12.65 19.14 2.56
N THR A 228 -13.91 19.56 2.50
CA THR A 228 -14.30 20.84 1.90
C THR A 228 -13.82 22.04 2.73
N ALA A 229 -13.92 21.97 4.07
CA ALA A 229 -13.43 23.02 4.97
C ALA A 229 -11.89 23.16 4.90
N VAL A 230 -11.16 22.05 4.84
CA VAL A 230 -9.69 22.05 4.72
C VAL A 230 -9.25 22.61 3.37
N SER A 231 -9.85 22.18 2.26
CA SER A 231 -9.52 22.69 0.92
C SER A 231 -9.85 24.17 0.71
N SER A 232 -10.77 24.72 1.50
CA SER A 232 -11.08 26.16 1.50
C SER A 232 -10.21 26.97 2.48
N GLY A 233 -9.27 26.33 3.17
CA GLY A 233 -8.34 26.98 4.11
C GLY A 233 -9.00 27.40 5.43
N GLY A 234 -10.14 26.80 5.79
CA GLY A 234 -10.89 27.16 7.00
C GLY A 234 -10.44 26.46 8.27
N THR A 235 -9.73 25.34 8.17
CA THR A 235 -9.20 24.54 9.30
C THR A 235 -8.20 23.48 8.78
N SER A 236 -7.51 22.78 9.67
CA SER A 236 -6.82 21.52 9.35
C SER A 236 -7.66 20.28 9.76
N ALA A 237 -7.29 19.09 9.25
CA ALA A 237 -7.98 17.85 9.59
C ALA A 237 -7.96 17.56 11.10
N ILE A 238 -6.78 17.69 11.71
CA ILE A 238 -6.56 17.43 13.14
C ILE A 238 -7.18 18.52 14.00
N GLU A 239 -7.09 19.80 13.61
CA GLU A 239 -7.74 20.90 14.32
C GLU A 239 -9.25 20.67 14.38
N HIS A 240 -9.88 20.38 13.23
CA HIS A 240 -11.30 20.04 13.19
C HIS A 240 -11.62 18.87 14.12
N TYR A 241 -10.82 17.81 14.11
CA TYR A 241 -11.06 16.66 14.98
C TYR A 241 -10.96 17.01 16.47
N VAL A 242 -9.92 17.76 16.86
CA VAL A 242 -9.66 18.17 18.24
C VAL A 242 -10.76 19.09 18.76
N VAL A 243 -11.22 20.04 17.95
CA VAL A 243 -12.21 21.05 18.37
C VAL A 243 -13.65 20.52 18.26
N TYR A 244 -13.96 19.76 17.19
CA TYR A 244 -15.32 19.36 16.86
C TYR A 244 -15.47 17.84 16.72
N GLY A 245 -14.65 17.20 15.90
CA GLY A 245 -14.86 15.83 15.44
C GLY A 245 -14.97 14.79 16.55
N GLN A 246 -14.17 14.91 17.61
CA GLN A 246 -14.25 14.01 18.77
C GLN A 246 -15.55 14.15 19.59
N PHE A 247 -16.32 15.22 19.38
CA PHE A 247 -17.61 15.50 20.03
C PHE A 247 -18.81 15.34 19.08
N GLU A 248 -18.58 15.39 17.77
CA GLU A 248 -19.63 15.26 16.74
C GLU A 248 -19.95 13.80 16.43
N ASN A 249 -20.83 13.18 17.21
CA ASN A 249 -21.19 11.76 17.07
C ASN A 249 -19.98 10.81 17.15
N ASN A 250 -18.92 11.23 17.85
CA ASN A 250 -17.66 10.52 17.95
C ASN A 250 -17.10 10.15 16.55
N ARG A 251 -16.77 11.13 15.70
CA ARG A 251 -16.19 10.84 14.37
C ARG A 251 -14.95 9.96 14.54
N GLN A 252 -14.75 9.02 13.62
CA GLN A 252 -13.64 8.07 13.71
C GLN A 252 -12.33 8.75 13.25
N PRO A 253 -11.28 8.84 14.08
CA PRO A 253 -10.05 9.57 13.74
C PRO A 253 -9.07 8.79 12.87
N SER A 254 -9.16 7.46 12.88
CA SER A 254 -8.28 6.59 12.10
C SER A 254 -8.91 5.20 11.98
N SER A 255 -8.38 4.37 11.09
CA SER A 255 -8.68 2.93 11.08
C SER A 255 -8.25 2.24 12.38
N GLN A 256 -7.35 2.84 13.17
CA GLN A 256 -6.77 2.25 14.38
C GLN A 256 -7.57 2.51 15.67
N PHE A 257 -8.60 3.36 15.63
CA PHE A 257 -9.46 3.59 16.79
C PHE A 257 -10.88 3.94 16.37
N ASN A 258 -11.87 3.19 16.86
CA ASN A 258 -13.29 3.48 16.68
C ASN A 258 -13.92 3.88 18.02
N PRO A 259 -14.24 5.16 18.23
CA PRO A 259 -14.73 5.64 19.52
C PRO A 259 -16.12 5.07 19.86
N ASN A 260 -16.98 4.84 18.87
CA ASN A 260 -18.31 4.27 19.11
C ASN A 260 -18.23 2.82 19.58
N PHE A 261 -17.35 2.02 18.96
CA PHE A 261 -17.02 0.68 19.47
C PHE A 261 -16.45 0.75 20.88
N TYR A 262 -15.51 1.66 21.12
CA TYR A 262 -14.81 1.76 22.39
C TYR A 262 -15.79 2.07 23.53
N LEU A 263 -16.67 3.06 23.36
CA LEU A 263 -17.68 3.42 24.35
C LEU A 263 -18.74 2.32 24.53
N GLN A 264 -19.16 1.66 23.44
CA GLN A 264 -20.14 0.57 23.53
C GLN A 264 -19.64 -0.61 24.36
N ASN A 265 -18.34 -0.92 24.27
CA ASN A 265 -17.73 -2.06 24.95
C ASN A 265 -17.17 -1.71 26.34
N ASN A 266 -17.10 -0.42 26.69
CA ASN A 266 -16.56 0.06 27.96
C ASN A 266 -17.57 0.99 28.63
N ALA A 267 -18.58 0.39 29.27
CA ALA A 267 -19.68 1.15 29.89
C ALA A 267 -19.23 2.11 31.00
N ASP A 268 -18.13 1.79 31.69
CA ASP A 268 -17.47 2.67 32.65
C ASP A 268 -16.92 3.93 31.97
N VAL A 269 -16.26 3.78 30.81
CA VAL A 269 -15.74 4.89 30.02
C VAL A 269 -16.87 5.72 29.42
N ALA A 270 -17.92 5.07 28.92
CA ALA A 270 -19.10 5.77 28.43
C ALA A 270 -19.74 6.64 29.52
N ALA A 271 -19.82 6.12 30.76
CA ALA A 271 -20.28 6.91 31.90
C ALA A 271 -19.31 8.06 32.23
N ASP A 272 -18.00 7.82 32.20
CA ASP A 272 -17.00 8.83 32.52
C ASP A 272 -17.01 10.01 31.52
N VAL A 273 -17.09 9.71 30.22
CA VAL A 273 -17.21 10.72 29.16
C VAL A 273 -18.54 11.47 29.25
N SER A 274 -19.67 10.77 29.41
CA SER A 274 -20.99 11.41 29.48
C SER A 274 -21.20 12.27 30.72
N ASN A 275 -20.53 11.95 31.83
CA ASN A 275 -20.53 12.78 33.04
C ASN A 275 -19.57 13.97 32.95
N GLY A 276 -18.78 14.08 31.87
CA GLY A 276 -17.80 15.15 31.68
C GLY A 276 -16.53 15.00 32.54
N ASN A 277 -16.29 13.82 33.13
CA ASN A 277 -15.06 13.56 33.86
C ASN A 277 -13.86 13.41 32.91
N ARG A 278 -14.11 12.88 31.70
CA ARG A 278 -13.16 12.69 30.59
C ARG A 278 -13.69 13.37 29.33
N LYS A 279 -12.78 13.97 28.55
CA LYS A 279 -13.11 14.79 27.38
C LYS A 279 -13.69 13.94 26.27
N SER A 280 -13.08 12.80 25.98
CA SER A 280 -13.51 11.94 24.88
C SER A 280 -13.09 10.48 25.04
N ALA A 281 -13.65 9.63 24.18
CA ALA A 281 -13.29 8.21 24.10
C ALA A 281 -11.80 8.01 23.76
N ILE A 282 -11.27 8.77 22.79
CA ILE A 282 -9.87 8.65 22.36
C ILE A 282 -8.92 9.12 23.46
N GLU A 283 -9.27 10.16 24.20
CA GLU A 283 -8.47 10.62 25.32
C GLU A 283 -8.39 9.55 26.41
N HIS A 284 -9.53 8.97 26.82
CA HIS A 284 -9.50 7.86 27.78
C HIS A 284 -8.66 6.69 27.25
N TYR A 285 -8.81 6.35 25.97
CA TYR A 285 -8.06 5.26 25.37
C TYR A 285 -6.54 5.50 25.43
N ILE A 286 -6.09 6.69 25.04
CA ILE A 286 -4.67 7.08 25.06
C ILE A 286 -4.12 7.08 26.49
N ARG A 287 -4.85 7.69 27.44
CA ARG A 287 -4.40 7.83 28.83
C ARG A 287 -4.42 6.51 29.61
N PHE A 288 -5.45 5.69 29.41
CA PHE A 288 -5.73 4.53 30.26
C PHE A 288 -5.95 3.26 29.44
N GLY A 289 -6.81 3.32 28.41
CA GLY A 289 -7.27 2.13 27.69
C GLY A 289 -6.16 1.28 27.08
N ILE A 290 -5.13 1.91 26.53
CA ILE A 290 -3.94 1.24 26.00
C ILE A 290 -3.22 0.46 27.11
N ALA A 291 -2.95 1.10 28.25
CA ALA A 291 -2.24 0.50 29.38
C ALA A 291 -3.08 -0.60 30.08
N GLU A 292 -4.41 -0.44 30.09
CA GLU A 292 -5.36 -1.43 30.59
C GLU A 292 -5.57 -2.62 29.63
N GLY A 293 -5.01 -2.56 28.41
CA GLY A 293 -5.16 -3.60 27.40
C GLY A 293 -6.56 -3.66 26.78
N ARG A 294 -7.33 -2.57 26.85
CA ARG A 294 -8.65 -2.49 26.20
C ARG A 294 -8.49 -2.44 24.68
N SER A 295 -9.45 -2.98 23.95
CA SER A 295 -9.48 -2.83 22.49
C SER A 295 -10.07 -1.47 22.14
N GLY A 296 -9.34 -0.66 21.38
CA GLY A 296 -9.78 0.66 20.91
C GLY A 296 -10.81 0.62 19.77
N GLY A 297 -11.20 -0.57 19.31
CA GLY A 297 -12.11 -0.70 18.17
C GLY A 297 -11.54 -0.24 16.85
N GLY A 298 -10.25 0.11 16.81
CA GLY A 298 -9.52 0.09 15.54
C GLY A 298 -9.82 -1.22 14.86
N GLU A 299 -9.92 -1.19 13.53
CA GLU A 299 -10.16 -2.38 12.74
C GLU A 299 -9.23 -3.46 13.27
N THR A 300 -9.79 -4.39 14.06
CA THR A 300 -9.31 -5.74 14.07
C THR A 300 -9.53 -6.11 12.62
N VAL A 301 -8.49 -5.96 11.82
CA VAL A 301 -8.48 -6.48 10.47
C VAL A 301 -8.62 -7.96 10.72
N ASN A 302 -9.87 -8.43 10.74
CA ASN A 302 -10.17 -9.82 10.95
C ASN A 302 -9.88 -10.42 9.59
N PRO A 303 -8.71 -11.06 9.43
CA PRO A 303 -8.35 -11.56 8.14
C PRO A 303 -9.46 -12.52 7.68
N SER A 304 -9.87 -12.39 6.43
CA SER A 304 -10.87 -13.28 5.85
C SER A 304 -10.38 -14.73 5.88
N ALA A 305 -9.07 -14.92 5.85
CA ALA A 305 -8.41 -16.19 6.06
C ALA A 305 -7.00 -16.02 6.65
N ILE A 306 -6.55 -16.98 7.44
CA ILE A 306 -5.15 -17.17 7.81
C ILE A 306 -4.73 -18.51 7.25
N TYR A 307 -3.66 -18.53 6.45
CA TYR A 307 -3.06 -19.76 5.93
C TYR A 307 -1.85 -20.12 6.77
N VAL A 308 -1.77 -21.37 7.18
CA VAL A 308 -0.73 -21.86 8.09
C VAL A 308 -0.05 -23.07 7.45
N SER A 309 1.24 -22.94 7.13
CA SER A 309 2.04 -24.08 6.69
C SER A 309 2.46 -24.93 7.89
N SER A 310 2.62 -26.22 7.66
CA SER A 310 3.02 -27.17 8.70
C SER A 310 4.15 -28.09 8.24
N ASN A 311 4.99 -28.49 9.20
CA ASN A 311 6.20 -29.29 8.96
C ASN A 311 6.29 -30.50 9.91
N GLY A 312 5.15 -31.03 10.35
CA GLY A 312 5.08 -32.17 11.25
C GLY A 312 5.00 -33.50 10.52
N THR A 313 5.34 -34.58 11.24
CA THR A 313 5.17 -35.93 10.73
C THR A 313 3.68 -36.20 10.45
N GLY A 314 3.31 -36.34 9.18
CA GLY A 314 1.94 -36.61 8.73
C GLY A 314 1.15 -35.38 8.26
N ASN A 315 1.73 -34.18 8.34
CA ASN A 315 1.18 -32.95 7.76
C ASN A 315 2.27 -32.04 7.15
N VAL A 316 3.44 -32.60 6.85
CA VAL A 316 4.49 -31.90 6.09
C VAL A 316 3.96 -31.60 4.70
N GLY A 317 4.07 -30.35 4.27
CA GLY A 317 3.50 -29.95 2.97
C GLY A 317 2.12 -29.31 3.07
N ASP A 318 1.42 -29.49 4.20
CA ASP A 318 0.06 -29.01 4.35
C ASP A 318 0.04 -27.49 4.62
N VAL A 319 -0.90 -26.81 3.96
CA VAL A 319 -1.32 -25.44 4.25
C VAL A 319 -2.78 -25.48 4.70
N ASP A 320 -3.01 -25.17 5.97
CA ASP A 320 -4.33 -25.12 6.59
C ASP A 320 -4.88 -23.69 6.54
N GLN A 321 -6.14 -23.54 6.11
CA GLN A 321 -6.87 -22.27 6.18
C GLN A 321 -7.67 -22.20 7.48
N PHE A 322 -7.57 -21.08 8.17
CA PHE A 322 -8.36 -20.71 9.34
C PHE A 322 -9.09 -19.39 9.05
N ILE A 323 -10.16 -19.09 9.78
CA ILE A 323 -10.66 -17.70 9.89
C ILE A 323 -9.82 -16.91 10.91
N GLY A 324 -9.95 -15.58 10.98
CA GLY A 324 -9.16 -14.73 11.88
C GLY A 324 -9.18 -15.10 13.37
N THR A 325 -10.18 -15.84 13.85
CA THR A 325 -10.23 -16.38 15.22
C THR A 325 -9.55 -17.74 15.38
N LEU A 326 -8.76 -18.18 14.39
CA LEU A 326 -8.07 -19.47 14.34
C LEU A 326 -9.00 -20.70 14.38
N ASN A 327 -10.19 -20.60 13.78
CA ASN A 327 -11.02 -21.78 13.54
C ASN A 327 -10.73 -22.37 12.15
N PHE A 328 -10.31 -23.64 12.12
CA PHE A 328 -9.98 -24.38 10.89
C PHE A 328 -11.16 -24.40 9.90
N GLN A 329 -10.85 -24.25 8.62
CA GLN A 329 -11.80 -24.30 7.51
C GLN A 329 -11.50 -25.44 6.54
N LYS A 330 -10.30 -25.46 5.97
CA LYS A 330 -9.88 -26.42 4.93
C LYS A 330 -8.36 -26.61 4.94
N ARG A 331 -7.92 -27.69 4.30
CA ARG A 331 -6.52 -28.05 4.10
C ARG A 331 -6.19 -28.17 2.62
N PHE A 332 -4.97 -27.76 2.25
CA PHE A 332 -4.39 -27.94 0.93
C PHE A 332 -3.01 -28.59 1.06
N ASP A 333 -2.70 -29.58 0.22
CA ASP A 333 -1.37 -30.21 0.16
C ASP A 333 -0.49 -29.47 -0.86
N ALA A 334 0.27 -28.49 -0.38
CA ALA A 334 1.17 -27.70 -1.22
C ALA A 334 2.49 -28.43 -1.50
N GLY A 335 2.85 -29.41 -0.68
CA GLY A 335 4.07 -30.21 -0.77
C GLY A 335 5.39 -29.48 -0.48
N ASN A 336 5.38 -28.16 -0.28
CA ASN A 336 6.46 -27.40 0.35
C ASN A 336 6.12 -27.15 1.82
N ASN A 337 7.11 -26.92 2.67
CA ASN A 337 6.96 -27.10 4.13
C ASN A 337 7.46 -25.93 4.99
N GLU A 338 7.81 -24.79 4.38
CA GLU A 338 8.42 -23.65 5.06
C GLU A 338 7.54 -22.39 4.91
N GLY A 339 8.18 -21.21 4.81
CA GLY A 339 7.54 -19.89 4.78
C GLY A 339 6.43 -19.79 3.73
N VAL A 340 5.35 -19.09 4.09
CA VAL A 340 4.23 -18.77 3.19
C VAL A 340 4.02 -17.27 3.08
N GLU A 341 3.66 -16.81 1.89
CA GLU A 341 3.26 -15.42 1.63
C GLU A 341 2.16 -15.38 0.55
N LEU A 342 1.36 -14.32 0.51
CA LEU A 342 0.31 -14.09 -0.49
C LEU A 342 0.65 -12.91 -1.39
N ASP A 343 0.34 -13.02 -2.68
CA ASP A 343 0.24 -11.83 -3.54
C ASP A 343 -1.17 -11.21 -3.49
N GLU A 344 -1.29 -10.02 -4.08
CA GLU A 344 -2.53 -9.24 -4.16
C GLU A 344 -3.65 -9.95 -4.92
N LEU A 345 -3.30 -10.90 -5.80
CA LEU A 345 -4.26 -11.71 -6.56
C LEU A 345 -4.73 -12.94 -5.75
N GLY A 346 -4.17 -13.21 -4.57
CA GLY A 346 -4.52 -14.37 -3.75
C GLY A 346 -3.81 -15.65 -4.14
N ASN A 347 -2.70 -15.57 -4.89
CA ASN A 347 -1.81 -16.71 -5.08
C ASN A 347 -0.90 -16.87 -3.85
N LEU A 348 -0.73 -18.11 -3.40
CA LEU A 348 0.11 -18.43 -2.24
C LEU A 348 1.49 -18.89 -2.68
N TYR A 349 2.53 -18.20 -2.23
CA TYR A 349 3.92 -18.58 -2.44
C TYR A 349 4.41 -19.33 -1.21
N GLN A 350 5.05 -20.48 -1.42
CA GLN A 350 5.57 -21.30 -0.35
C GLN A 350 7.00 -21.75 -0.62
N ALA A 351 7.90 -21.39 0.29
CA ALA A 351 9.24 -21.92 0.33
C ALA A 351 9.24 -23.37 0.81
N GLY A 352 10.19 -24.17 0.34
CA GLY A 352 10.33 -25.55 0.81
C GLY A 352 11.75 -26.09 0.65
N ASP A 353 12.12 -26.95 1.59
CA ASP A 353 13.37 -27.70 1.59
C ASP A 353 13.18 -29.19 1.86
N VAL A 354 11.99 -29.71 1.51
CA VAL A 354 11.59 -31.12 1.67
C VAL A 354 12.66 -32.09 1.18
N THR A 355 13.36 -31.74 0.08
CA THR A 355 14.56 -32.45 -0.36
C THR A 355 15.80 -31.64 0.02
N ALA A 356 16.61 -32.20 0.93
CA ALA A 356 17.82 -31.52 1.41
C ALA A 356 18.76 -31.11 0.26
N GLY A 357 19.11 -29.82 0.21
CA GLY A 357 19.99 -29.25 -0.82
C GLY A 357 19.32 -29.04 -2.19
N ALA A 358 18.00 -29.22 -2.27
CA ALA A 358 17.20 -28.97 -3.47
C ALA A 358 15.95 -28.16 -3.06
N GLY A 359 16.18 -26.92 -2.62
CA GLY A 359 15.12 -26.01 -2.22
C GLY A 359 14.27 -25.55 -3.41
N SER A 360 13.01 -25.19 -3.13
CA SER A 360 12.09 -24.64 -4.12
C SER A 360 11.17 -23.57 -3.55
N ILE A 361 10.52 -22.85 -4.45
CA ILE A 361 9.41 -21.95 -4.16
C ILE A 361 8.24 -22.40 -5.04
N ARG A 362 7.07 -22.64 -4.45
CA ARG A 362 5.84 -22.99 -5.19
C ARG A 362 4.86 -21.84 -5.11
N ALA A 363 4.31 -21.44 -6.25
CA ALA A 363 3.20 -20.48 -6.33
C ALA A 363 1.92 -21.24 -6.65
N ILE A 364 0.97 -21.21 -5.73
CA ILE A 364 -0.32 -21.91 -5.82
C ILE A 364 -1.36 -20.91 -6.25
N SER A 365 -2.02 -21.18 -7.37
CA SER A 365 -2.99 -20.24 -7.93
C SER A 365 -4.23 -20.13 -7.06
N GLN A 366 -4.63 -18.91 -6.71
CA GLN A 366 -5.92 -18.60 -6.05
C GLN A 366 -6.25 -19.55 -4.88
N ILE A 367 -5.44 -19.57 -3.82
CA ILE A 367 -5.54 -20.56 -2.73
C ILE A 367 -6.93 -20.56 -2.06
N ALA A 368 -7.60 -19.41 -2.02
CA ALA A 368 -8.96 -19.25 -1.52
C ALA A 368 -10.00 -20.09 -2.30
N ASN A 369 -9.78 -20.30 -3.61
CA ASN A 369 -10.66 -21.05 -4.50
C ASN A 369 -10.40 -22.57 -4.50
N ARG A 370 -9.32 -23.04 -3.86
CA ARG A 370 -8.97 -24.47 -3.79
C ARG A 370 -9.90 -25.22 -2.83
N ALA A 371 -10.30 -26.43 -3.18
CA ALA A 371 -11.15 -27.26 -2.34
C ALA A 371 -10.37 -27.89 -1.18
N ASN A 372 -11.08 -28.31 -0.13
CA ASN A 372 -10.45 -29.08 0.95
C ASN A 372 -9.90 -30.41 0.43
N GLY A 373 -8.61 -30.66 0.66
CA GLY A 373 -7.89 -31.84 0.17
C GLY A 373 -7.36 -31.73 -1.26
N ASP A 374 -7.48 -30.56 -1.90
CA ASP A 374 -6.74 -30.28 -3.13
C ASP A 374 -5.23 -30.27 -2.86
N ALA A 375 -4.45 -30.46 -3.93
CA ALA A 375 -3.00 -30.48 -3.87
C ALA A 375 -2.37 -29.63 -4.97
N PHE A 376 -1.07 -29.35 -4.82
CA PHE A 376 -0.23 -28.73 -5.83
C PHE A 376 -0.23 -29.56 -7.12
N THR A 377 -0.41 -28.89 -8.26
CA THR A 377 -0.34 -29.49 -9.59
C THR A 377 0.38 -28.58 -10.57
N ALA A 378 1.31 -29.11 -11.36
CA ALA A 378 1.94 -28.35 -12.44
C ALA A 378 0.96 -27.86 -13.54
N LEU A 379 -0.30 -28.32 -13.52
CA LEU A 379 -1.36 -27.85 -14.41
C LEU A 379 -1.91 -26.47 -14.01
N LYS A 380 -1.95 -26.18 -12.70
CA LYS A 380 -2.55 -24.97 -12.14
C LYS A 380 -1.56 -24.10 -11.37
N ASP A 381 -0.41 -24.64 -11.00
CA ASP A 381 0.52 -24.04 -10.07
C ASP A 381 1.93 -23.97 -10.68
N ARG A 382 2.78 -23.13 -10.10
CA ARG A 382 4.15 -22.89 -10.56
C ARG A 382 5.18 -23.32 -9.54
N GLU A 383 6.37 -23.72 -10.01
CA GLU A 383 7.52 -23.98 -9.14
C GLU A 383 8.80 -23.35 -9.71
N ILE A 384 9.55 -22.67 -8.84
CA ILE A 384 10.94 -22.24 -9.04
C ILE A 384 11.82 -23.26 -8.31
N ALA A 385 12.55 -24.08 -9.07
CA ALA A 385 13.37 -25.15 -8.52
C ALA A 385 14.48 -25.56 -9.49
N GLY A 386 15.54 -26.16 -8.96
CA GLY A 386 16.66 -26.70 -9.74
C GLY A 386 17.98 -26.01 -9.42
N SER A 387 19.07 -26.50 -10.02
CA SER A 387 20.42 -26.11 -9.62
C SER A 387 20.80 -24.65 -9.95
N GLN A 388 20.12 -24.00 -10.90
CA GLN A 388 20.40 -22.60 -11.25
C GLN A 388 19.80 -21.62 -10.24
N THR A 389 18.74 -22.01 -9.53
CA THR A 389 18.13 -21.15 -8.49
C THR A 389 19.09 -20.87 -7.34
N GLY A 390 20.02 -21.80 -7.09
CA GLY A 390 20.90 -21.77 -5.93
C GLY A 390 20.18 -21.95 -4.61
N LEU A 391 18.88 -22.30 -4.62
CA LEU A 391 18.07 -22.53 -3.43
C LEU A 391 18.53 -23.84 -2.75
N LEU A 392 18.97 -23.73 -1.49
CA LEU A 392 19.41 -24.87 -0.69
C LEU A 392 18.39 -25.23 0.39
N ASN A 393 18.14 -24.30 1.30
CA ASN A 393 17.15 -24.45 2.38
C ASN A 393 16.41 -23.12 2.57
N PRO A 394 15.52 -22.74 1.63
CA PRO A 394 14.69 -21.56 1.79
C PRO A 394 13.77 -21.73 3.00
N LYS A 395 13.56 -20.64 3.73
CA LYS A 395 12.78 -20.56 4.97
C LYS A 395 11.72 -19.48 4.82
N GLY A 396 11.91 -18.32 5.42
CA GLY A 396 11.00 -17.19 5.29
C GLY A 396 10.99 -16.56 3.91
N ILE A 397 9.87 -15.94 3.59
CA ILE A 397 9.54 -15.38 2.28
C ILE A 397 8.73 -14.11 2.49
N ALA A 398 9.02 -13.08 1.69
CA ALA A 398 8.23 -11.87 1.58
C ALA A 398 8.06 -11.51 0.10
N ILE A 399 7.06 -10.70 -0.23
CA ILE A 399 6.83 -10.19 -1.58
C ILE A 399 6.88 -8.66 -1.54
N ALA A 400 7.74 -8.08 -2.37
CA ALA A 400 7.59 -6.68 -2.78
C ALA A 400 6.49 -6.67 -3.83
N GLN A 401 5.28 -6.30 -3.42
CA GLN A 401 4.05 -6.43 -4.19
C GLN A 401 4.18 -5.56 -5.42
N GLU A 402 4.21 -4.24 -5.27
CA GLU A 402 4.29 -3.24 -6.35
C GLU A 402 5.48 -3.54 -7.27
N ALA A 403 6.66 -3.81 -6.71
CA ALA A 403 7.85 -4.07 -7.53
C ALA A 403 7.85 -5.45 -8.23
N GLY A 404 6.99 -6.38 -7.80
CA GLY A 404 6.83 -7.71 -8.35
C GLY A 404 8.01 -8.65 -8.08
N PHE A 405 8.53 -8.66 -6.85
CA PHE A 405 9.65 -9.52 -6.47
C PHE A 405 9.38 -10.37 -5.24
N ILE A 406 9.84 -11.62 -5.28
CA ILE A 406 9.88 -12.54 -4.16
C ILE A 406 11.25 -12.41 -3.49
N LEU A 407 11.27 -12.16 -2.18
CA LEU A 407 12.45 -12.14 -1.33
C LEU A 407 12.47 -13.40 -0.47
N VAL A 408 13.55 -14.18 -0.53
CA VAL A 408 13.63 -15.47 0.17
C VAL A 408 14.86 -15.54 1.05
N ALA A 409 14.65 -15.78 2.35
CA ALA A 409 15.70 -16.15 3.29
C ALA A 409 16.15 -17.59 3.04
N ASP A 410 17.34 -17.78 2.45
CA ASP A 410 17.92 -19.12 2.29
C ASP A 410 18.92 -19.41 3.41
N ASN A 411 18.46 -20.14 4.42
CA ASN A 411 19.28 -20.53 5.57
C ASN A 411 20.44 -21.44 5.16
N GLY A 412 20.22 -22.28 4.15
CA GLY A 412 21.20 -23.24 3.65
C GLY A 412 22.37 -22.54 2.97
N ALA A 413 22.06 -21.54 2.16
CA ALA A 413 23.04 -20.71 1.45
C ALA A 413 23.63 -19.59 2.30
N GLY A 414 22.91 -19.10 3.32
CA GLY A 414 23.34 -17.97 4.17
C GLY A 414 23.17 -16.61 3.48
N ASP A 415 22.16 -16.48 2.64
CA ASP A 415 21.88 -15.28 1.85
C ASP A 415 20.37 -15.03 1.69
N VAL A 416 20.02 -13.83 1.19
CA VAL A 416 18.69 -13.54 0.65
C VAL A 416 18.76 -13.63 -0.88
N LYS A 417 17.79 -14.30 -1.49
CA LYS A 417 17.64 -14.34 -2.96
C LYS A 417 16.39 -13.59 -3.39
N VAL A 418 16.49 -12.97 -4.57
CA VAL A 418 15.37 -12.25 -5.19
C VAL A 418 15.01 -12.91 -6.51
N PHE A 419 13.73 -13.21 -6.72
CA PHE A 419 13.17 -13.68 -8.00
C PHE A 419 12.01 -12.77 -8.39
N GLY A 420 11.70 -12.61 -9.68
CA GLY A 420 10.44 -11.95 -10.04
C GLY A 420 9.25 -12.82 -9.65
N THR A 421 8.11 -12.22 -9.29
CA THR A 421 6.87 -12.96 -9.00
C THR A 421 6.48 -13.82 -10.19
N ALA A 422 6.71 -13.36 -11.42
CA ALA A 422 6.41 -14.12 -12.63
C ALA A 422 7.43 -15.23 -12.97
N ALA A 423 8.55 -15.36 -12.25
CA ALA A 423 9.61 -16.31 -12.58
C ALA A 423 9.18 -17.76 -12.35
N GLY A 424 9.80 -18.69 -13.08
CA GLY A 424 9.39 -20.09 -13.08
C GLY A 424 10.47 -21.06 -13.57
N GLY A 425 10.48 -22.27 -13.04
CA GLY A 425 11.40 -23.34 -13.42
C GLY A 425 12.81 -23.18 -12.83
N ASN A 426 13.81 -23.68 -13.57
CA ASN A 426 15.21 -23.67 -13.14
C ASN A 426 15.91 -22.41 -13.65
N VAL A 427 15.82 -21.32 -12.89
CA VAL A 427 16.32 -19.99 -13.27
C VAL A 427 17.22 -19.41 -12.18
N PRO A 428 18.25 -18.61 -12.52
CA PRO A 428 19.05 -17.91 -11.52
C PRO A 428 18.24 -16.80 -10.83
N PRO A 429 18.58 -16.43 -9.58
CA PRO A 429 17.98 -15.27 -8.93
C PRO A 429 18.36 -13.98 -9.66
N VAL A 430 17.49 -12.97 -9.57
CA VAL A 430 17.75 -11.60 -10.01
C VAL A 430 18.91 -10.99 -9.22
N ALA A 431 18.94 -11.23 -7.91
CA ALA A 431 19.98 -10.79 -7.01
C ALA A 431 20.17 -11.77 -5.86
N THR A 432 21.38 -11.79 -5.31
CA THR A 432 21.74 -12.57 -4.13
C THR A 432 22.51 -11.67 -3.16
N THR A 433 22.06 -11.60 -1.90
CA THR A 433 22.68 -10.79 -0.84
C THR A 433 23.23 -11.68 0.25
N ALA A 434 24.55 -11.81 0.34
CA ALA A 434 25.19 -12.58 1.41
C ALA A 434 25.00 -11.90 2.78
N LEU A 435 24.76 -12.72 3.81
CA LEU A 435 24.47 -12.24 5.16
C LEU A 435 25.59 -12.58 6.16
N PRO A 436 25.71 -11.81 7.25
CA PRO A 436 26.72 -12.06 8.29
C PRO A 436 26.44 -13.32 9.13
N ALA A 437 25.19 -13.79 9.13
CA ALA A 437 24.76 -15.05 9.70
C ALA A 437 23.61 -15.60 8.86
N LYS A 438 23.26 -16.88 9.06
CA LYS A 438 22.18 -17.51 8.30
C LYS A 438 20.82 -16.86 8.64
N PRO A 439 19.98 -16.58 7.64
CA PRO A 439 18.65 -16.02 7.87
C PRO A 439 17.64 -17.10 8.24
N TRP A 440 16.63 -16.73 9.01
CA TRP A 440 15.40 -17.51 9.15
C TRP A 440 14.27 -16.90 8.36
N ASP A 441 14.11 -15.58 8.45
CA ASP A 441 12.94 -14.90 7.92
C ASP A 441 13.22 -13.46 7.52
N VAL A 442 12.30 -12.88 6.75
CA VAL A 442 12.38 -11.54 6.18
C VAL A 442 11.07 -10.75 6.32
N ALA A 443 11.17 -9.46 6.57
CA ALA A 443 10.05 -8.52 6.47
C ALA A 443 10.46 -7.36 5.56
N TYR A 444 9.59 -6.98 4.62
CA TYR A 444 9.86 -5.93 3.64
C TYR A 444 8.86 -4.79 3.80
N ASP A 445 9.40 -3.57 3.92
CA ASP A 445 8.66 -2.32 3.90
C ASP A 445 8.80 -1.70 2.51
N GLU A 446 7.77 -1.87 1.69
CA GLU A 446 7.81 -1.46 0.29
C GLU A 446 7.84 0.06 0.14
N ASN A 447 7.08 0.79 0.96
CA ASN A 447 7.01 2.26 0.92
C ASN A 447 8.37 2.93 1.16
N ALA A 448 9.17 2.38 2.07
CA ALA A 448 10.51 2.89 2.35
C ALA A 448 11.63 2.12 1.62
N ASP A 449 11.28 1.13 0.79
CA ASP A 449 12.20 0.17 0.18
C ASP A 449 13.23 -0.37 1.19
N ARG A 450 12.73 -1.04 2.23
CA ARG A 450 13.56 -1.53 3.35
C ARG A 450 13.31 -2.99 3.66
N LEU A 451 14.39 -3.77 3.65
CA LEU A 451 14.39 -5.17 4.04
C LEU A 451 14.95 -5.36 5.45
N PHE A 452 14.20 -6.04 6.32
CA PHE A 452 14.65 -6.56 7.60
C PHE A 452 14.83 -8.08 7.51
N VAL A 453 15.90 -8.60 8.11
CA VAL A 453 16.23 -10.03 8.07
C VAL A 453 16.60 -10.54 9.46
N ALA A 454 15.83 -11.50 9.98
CA ALA A 454 16.11 -12.14 11.27
C ALA A 454 17.16 -13.26 11.12
N LEU A 455 18.17 -13.25 11.99
CA LEU A 455 19.34 -14.12 11.86
C LEU A 455 19.51 -15.09 13.03
N VAL A 456 20.09 -16.26 12.72
CA VAL A 456 20.37 -17.36 13.65
C VAL A 456 21.22 -16.98 14.86
N ASP A 457 21.97 -15.89 14.76
CA ASP A 457 22.86 -15.43 15.84
C ASP A 457 22.20 -14.38 16.75
N GLY A 458 20.89 -14.17 16.61
CA GLY A 458 20.11 -13.30 17.48
C GLY A 458 20.15 -11.83 17.06
N THR A 459 20.45 -11.52 15.80
CA THR A 459 20.50 -10.13 15.29
C THR A 459 19.57 -9.94 14.11
N VAL A 460 19.26 -8.68 13.80
CA VAL A 460 18.53 -8.31 12.58
C VAL A 460 19.48 -7.56 11.65
N SER A 461 19.57 -7.99 10.39
CA SER A 461 20.19 -7.16 9.33
C SER A 461 19.12 -6.29 8.69
N VAL A 462 19.44 -5.03 8.44
CA VAL A 462 18.52 -4.07 7.80
C VAL A 462 19.19 -3.50 6.56
N PHE A 463 18.49 -3.46 5.44
CA PHE A 463 18.95 -2.91 4.17
C PHE A 463 17.97 -1.86 3.68
N ASP A 464 18.43 -0.62 3.44
CA ASP A 464 17.61 0.42 2.78
C ASP A 464 17.88 0.48 1.28
N ASN A 465 16.90 0.93 0.52
CA ASN A 465 16.93 0.98 -0.94
C ASN A 465 17.27 -0.39 -1.53
N TYR A 466 16.61 -1.43 -1.02
CA TYR A 466 16.97 -2.82 -1.32
C TYR A 466 16.60 -3.22 -2.75
N ILE A 467 15.43 -2.85 -3.25
CA ILE A 467 14.96 -3.12 -4.61
C ILE A 467 15.42 -2.01 -5.58
N GLY A 468 15.46 -0.76 -5.13
CA GLY A 468 16.02 0.39 -5.88
C GLY A 468 15.35 0.61 -7.23
N ASN A 469 14.00 0.58 -7.26
CA ASN A 469 13.17 0.64 -8.47
C ASN A 469 13.51 -0.44 -9.52
N GLY A 470 14.07 -1.58 -9.08
CA GLY A 470 14.43 -2.71 -9.94
C GLY A 470 15.76 -2.56 -10.70
N SER A 471 16.53 -1.48 -10.45
CA SER A 471 17.78 -1.19 -11.17
C SER A 471 19.06 -1.57 -10.41
N ASN A 472 18.99 -1.66 -9.07
CA ASN A 472 20.11 -1.97 -8.17
C ASN A 472 19.69 -2.94 -7.04
N ILE A 473 18.93 -3.98 -7.40
CA ILE A 473 18.38 -4.94 -6.44
C ILE A 473 19.53 -5.62 -5.65
N GLY A 474 19.43 -5.61 -4.33
CA GLY A 474 20.39 -6.21 -3.41
C GLY A 474 21.60 -5.34 -3.05
N ALA A 475 21.63 -4.06 -3.46
CA ALA A 475 22.80 -3.17 -3.30
C ALA A 475 22.67 -2.11 -2.17
N GLY A 476 21.69 -2.27 -1.28
CA GLY A 476 21.37 -1.30 -0.23
C GLY A 476 22.42 -1.14 0.88
N SER A 477 22.46 0.04 1.51
CA SER A 477 23.27 0.25 2.73
C SER A 477 22.73 -0.63 3.85
N SER A 478 23.63 -1.38 4.50
CA SER A 478 23.25 -2.29 5.57
C SER A 478 23.63 -1.78 6.95
N ARG A 479 22.76 -2.04 7.92
CA ARG A 479 23.00 -1.84 9.36
C ARG A 479 22.52 -3.06 10.14
N ARG A 480 22.85 -3.12 11.43
CA ARG A 480 22.61 -4.33 12.23
C ARG A 480 22.07 -4.02 13.61
N ILE A 481 20.92 -4.59 13.93
CA ILE A 481 20.30 -4.45 15.25
C ILE A 481 20.74 -5.64 16.12
N ASN A 482 21.33 -5.33 17.27
CA ASN A 482 21.73 -6.28 18.31
C ASN A 482 20.94 -6.01 19.59
N LEU A 483 20.06 -6.94 19.97
CA LEU A 483 19.20 -6.73 21.13
C LEU A 483 19.96 -6.92 22.44
N VAL A 484 19.94 -5.91 23.29
CA VAL A 484 20.59 -5.89 24.60
C VAL A 484 19.62 -5.49 25.70
N ASN A 485 19.93 -5.85 26.95
CA ASN A 485 19.25 -5.28 28.11
C ASN A 485 19.82 -3.89 28.44
N ALA A 486 19.25 -3.24 29.47
CA ALA A 486 19.71 -1.92 29.93
C ALA A 486 21.18 -1.88 30.38
N SER A 487 21.81 -3.03 30.69
CA SER A 487 23.24 -3.11 31.01
C SER A 487 24.14 -3.34 29.79
N GLY A 488 23.57 -3.37 28.57
CA GLY A 488 24.29 -3.63 27.33
C GLY A 488 24.60 -5.11 27.07
N THR A 489 24.05 -6.03 27.86
CA THR A 489 24.23 -7.47 27.68
C THR A 489 23.25 -7.98 26.62
N LYS A 490 23.75 -8.73 25.64
CA LYS A 490 22.89 -9.35 24.61
C LYS A 490 21.81 -10.23 25.24
N VAL A 491 20.55 -10.03 24.82
CA VAL A 491 19.39 -10.78 25.33
C VAL A 491 18.87 -11.80 24.33
N SER A 492 19.02 -11.52 23.04
CA SER A 492 18.60 -12.42 21.97
C SER A 492 19.65 -13.48 21.68
N THR A 493 19.18 -14.62 21.20
CA THR A 493 19.97 -15.82 20.93
C THR A 493 19.82 -16.31 19.50
N ASN A 494 18.59 -16.42 19.00
CA ASN A 494 18.30 -17.01 17.70
C ASN A 494 16.98 -16.41 17.19
N LEU A 495 17.04 -15.26 16.52
CA LEU A 495 15.85 -14.55 16.05
C LEU A 495 15.29 -15.27 14.84
N HIS A 496 13.97 -15.46 14.78
CA HIS A 496 13.31 -16.25 13.75
C HIS A 496 12.24 -15.46 13.01
N GLY A 497 10.97 -15.52 13.43
CA GLY A 497 9.87 -14.77 12.81
C GLY A 497 10.06 -13.27 12.95
N ILE A 498 9.68 -12.51 11.92
CA ILE A 498 9.90 -11.05 11.88
C ILE A 498 8.76 -10.35 11.14
N VAL A 499 8.25 -9.27 11.73
CA VAL A 499 7.20 -8.42 11.14
C VAL A 499 7.45 -6.95 11.47
N TYR A 500 7.18 -6.06 10.52
CA TYR A 500 7.36 -4.62 10.68
C TYR A 500 6.03 -3.90 10.48
N GLU A 501 5.71 -2.97 11.37
CA GLU A 501 4.60 -2.03 11.22
C GLU A 501 5.19 -0.64 10.89
N PRO A 502 5.03 -0.17 9.64
CA PRO A 502 5.63 1.08 9.18
C PRO A 502 5.02 2.35 9.80
N ASN A 503 3.69 2.40 9.98
CA ASN A 503 2.98 3.55 10.58
C ASN A 503 3.36 3.81 12.05
N ARG A 504 3.77 2.76 12.77
CA ARG A 504 4.29 2.84 14.15
C ARG A 504 5.81 2.86 14.21
N ASN A 505 6.47 2.60 13.09
CA ASN A 505 7.90 2.37 13.01
C ASN A 505 8.39 1.35 14.06
N GLN A 506 7.66 0.25 14.18
CA GLN A 506 7.90 -0.79 15.18
C GLN A 506 8.13 -2.14 14.53
N LEU A 507 9.20 -2.81 14.94
CA LEU A 507 9.54 -4.16 14.51
C LEU A 507 9.24 -5.15 15.65
N VAL A 508 8.61 -6.26 15.32
CA VAL A 508 8.38 -7.38 16.25
C VAL A 508 9.17 -8.58 15.75
N VAL A 509 9.97 -9.19 16.62
CA VAL A 509 10.77 -10.37 16.31
C VAL A 509 10.58 -11.45 17.36
N THR A 510 10.52 -12.71 16.93
CA THR A 510 10.53 -13.84 17.85
C THR A 510 11.95 -14.34 18.02
N ASP A 511 12.22 -14.88 19.20
CA ASP A 511 13.44 -15.62 19.49
C ASP A 511 13.04 -17.04 19.85
N VAL A 512 13.63 -18.00 19.15
CA VAL A 512 13.33 -19.42 19.39
C VAL A 512 14.17 -20.01 20.52
N GLY A 513 15.11 -19.25 21.08
CA GLY A 513 16.07 -19.77 22.04
C GLY A 513 16.82 -20.97 21.44
N ALA A 514 16.64 -22.13 22.05
CA ALA A 514 17.05 -23.40 21.48
C ALA A 514 16.06 -23.91 20.42
N ALA A 515 16.49 -23.93 19.15
CA ALA A 515 15.68 -24.46 18.05
C ALA A 515 15.37 -25.98 18.16
N THR A 516 16.11 -26.73 18.98
CA THR A 516 15.93 -28.18 19.17
C THR A 516 16.11 -28.60 20.62
N ALA A 517 15.44 -29.69 21.01
CA ALA A 517 15.60 -30.31 22.33
C ALA A 517 17.02 -30.79 22.64
N MET A 518 17.86 -30.97 21.60
CA MET A 518 19.28 -31.32 21.78
C MET A 518 20.13 -30.12 22.21
N GLN A 519 19.69 -28.90 21.91
CA GLN A 519 20.42 -27.66 22.25
C GLN A 519 20.16 -27.21 23.70
N SER A 520 18.97 -27.48 24.25
CA SER A 520 18.60 -27.07 25.61
C SER A 520 17.47 -27.92 26.18
N SER A 521 17.51 -28.21 27.49
CA SER A 521 16.39 -28.80 28.22
C SER A 521 15.19 -27.85 28.33
N ASN A 522 15.40 -26.56 28.11
CA ASN A 522 14.38 -25.51 28.21
C ASN A 522 13.76 -25.15 26.86
N PHE A 523 14.04 -25.90 25.77
CA PHE A 523 13.57 -25.61 24.40
C PHE A 523 12.04 -25.40 24.26
N ASN A 524 11.27 -25.89 25.22
CA ASN A 524 9.82 -25.70 25.29
C ASN A 524 9.42 -24.43 26.06
N SER A 525 10.35 -23.58 26.46
CA SER A 525 10.09 -22.50 27.43
C SER A 525 11.04 -21.31 27.34
N ASP A 526 12.02 -21.36 26.43
CA ASP A 526 13.01 -20.30 26.22
C ASP A 526 12.68 -19.39 25.04
N GLY A 527 11.55 -19.61 24.38
CA GLY A 527 11.02 -18.74 23.34
C GLY A 527 10.55 -17.39 23.86
N ARG A 528 10.71 -16.34 23.04
CA ARG A 528 10.40 -14.95 23.38
C ARG A 528 9.84 -14.17 22.20
N ILE A 529 9.22 -13.03 22.51
CA ILE A 529 8.89 -11.98 21.53
C ILE A 529 9.53 -10.67 22.01
N TYR A 530 10.16 -9.94 21.11
CA TYR A 530 10.69 -8.60 21.34
C TYR A 530 9.98 -7.58 20.45
N VAL A 531 9.69 -6.41 21.01
CA VAL A 531 9.24 -5.23 20.26
C VAL A 531 10.38 -4.21 20.26
N ILE A 532 10.67 -3.65 19.09
CA ILE A 532 11.72 -2.68 18.84
C ILE A 532 11.05 -1.41 18.29
N ASN A 533 11.18 -0.31 19.02
CA ASN A 533 10.74 1.00 18.53
C ASN A 533 11.80 1.61 17.61
N ASN A 534 11.39 2.50 16.71
CA ASN A 534 12.26 3.22 15.78
C ASN A 534 13.11 2.27 14.92
N ALA A 535 12.52 1.14 14.52
CA ALA A 535 13.28 0.09 13.85
C ALA A 535 13.87 0.55 12.50
N SER A 536 13.22 1.51 11.82
CA SER A 536 13.73 2.12 10.58
C SER A 536 15.09 2.79 10.75
N ALA A 537 15.41 3.34 11.93
CA ALA A 537 16.66 4.04 12.19
C ALA A 537 17.60 3.26 13.13
N ALA A 538 17.14 2.13 13.65
CA ALA A 538 17.86 1.34 14.66
C ALA A 538 19.15 0.73 14.10
N ASP A 539 20.27 0.95 14.80
CA ASP A 539 21.58 0.38 14.50
C ASP A 539 22.35 0.08 15.80
N GLY A 540 23.18 -0.97 15.76
CA GLY A 540 23.99 -1.42 16.89
C GLY A 540 23.16 -1.97 18.04
N ASN A 541 23.52 -1.61 19.27
CA ASN A 541 22.87 -2.12 20.47
C ASN A 541 21.53 -1.43 20.72
N VAL A 542 20.46 -2.22 20.74
CA VAL A 542 19.09 -1.74 20.91
C VAL A 542 18.45 -2.45 22.09
N VAL A 543 17.83 -1.68 22.98
CA VAL A 543 17.02 -2.23 24.08
C VAL A 543 15.58 -2.41 23.58
N PRO A 544 15.01 -3.64 23.62
CA PRO A 544 13.62 -3.84 23.26
C PRO A 544 12.70 -2.96 24.12
N SER A 545 11.70 -2.33 23.50
CA SER A 545 10.67 -1.56 24.21
C SER A 545 9.73 -2.48 25.00
N ARG A 546 9.56 -3.72 24.51
CA ARG A 546 8.79 -4.76 25.18
C ARG A 546 9.40 -6.15 24.96
N THR A 547 9.28 -7.00 25.97
CA THR A 547 9.66 -8.41 25.91
C THR A 547 8.57 -9.28 26.50
N LEU A 548 8.06 -10.26 25.75
CA LEU A 548 7.23 -11.34 26.27
C LEU A 548 8.07 -12.59 26.46
N GLU A 549 8.18 -13.07 27.70
CA GLU A 549 8.94 -14.27 28.03
C GLU A 549 8.40 -14.93 29.31
N GLY A 550 8.49 -16.26 29.38
CA GLY A 550 8.12 -17.05 30.56
C GLY A 550 7.08 -18.14 30.30
N PRO A 551 6.79 -18.99 31.30
CA PRO A 551 5.93 -20.16 31.11
C PRO A 551 4.48 -19.86 30.70
N ALA A 552 3.87 -18.79 31.21
CA ALA A 552 2.50 -18.39 30.89
C ALA A 552 2.34 -17.95 29.43
N THR A 553 3.39 -17.39 28.82
CA THR A 553 3.39 -17.03 27.38
C THR A 553 3.14 -18.22 26.46
N GLN A 554 3.42 -19.44 26.92
CA GLN A 554 3.42 -20.65 26.10
C GLN A 554 4.41 -20.62 24.93
N LEU A 555 5.33 -19.65 24.84
CA LEU A 555 6.39 -19.63 23.84
C LEU A 555 7.43 -20.71 24.15
N GLY A 556 7.92 -21.36 23.11
CA GLY A 556 8.99 -22.36 23.14
C GLY A 556 9.85 -22.18 21.91
N ASN A 557 9.29 -22.53 20.75
CA ASN A 557 9.91 -22.28 19.44
C ASN A 557 8.91 -21.51 18.55
N PRO A 558 8.74 -20.21 18.79
CA PRO A 558 7.90 -19.34 17.97
C PRO A 558 8.60 -19.01 16.65
N VAL A 559 8.33 -19.81 15.63
CA VAL A 559 9.06 -19.80 14.34
C VAL A 559 8.55 -18.71 13.41
N ASP A 560 7.30 -18.29 13.49
CA ASP A 560 6.79 -17.26 12.59
C ASP A 560 5.64 -16.50 13.23
N MET A 561 5.34 -15.32 12.70
CA MET A 561 4.22 -14.51 13.15
C MET A 561 3.67 -13.59 12.04
N ILE A 562 2.43 -13.17 12.21
CA ILE A 562 1.85 -12.07 11.43
C ILE A 562 1.23 -11.03 12.36
N LEU A 563 1.07 -9.82 11.84
CA LEU A 563 0.32 -8.75 12.49
C LEU A 563 -1.04 -8.58 11.82
N THR A 564 -2.08 -8.46 12.64
CA THR A 564 -3.39 -7.98 12.19
C THR A 564 -3.81 -6.81 13.09
N GLY A 565 -3.59 -5.59 12.62
CA GLY A 565 -3.71 -4.40 13.47
C GLY A 565 -2.69 -4.43 14.61
N ASN A 566 -3.18 -4.45 15.85
CA ASN A 566 -2.33 -4.47 17.06
C ASN A 566 -2.07 -5.88 17.62
N ASP A 567 -2.66 -6.90 17.02
CA ASP A 567 -2.57 -8.27 17.51
C ASP A 567 -1.49 -9.00 16.72
N VAL A 568 -0.67 -9.79 17.42
CA VAL A 568 0.30 -10.69 16.79
C VAL A 568 -0.21 -12.13 16.91
N GLN A 569 -0.30 -12.83 15.78
CA GLN A 569 -0.52 -14.27 15.75
C GLN A 569 0.81 -14.99 15.54
N VAL A 570 1.01 -16.12 16.22
CA VAL A 570 2.32 -16.78 16.29
C VAL A 570 2.18 -18.27 16.00
N ALA A 571 3.05 -18.79 15.13
CA ALA A 571 3.29 -20.23 14.96
C ALA A 571 4.26 -20.72 16.04
N GLU A 572 3.73 -21.40 17.04
CA GLU A 572 4.51 -22.01 18.13
C GLU A 572 4.72 -23.50 17.85
N LYS A 573 5.89 -23.83 17.29
CA LYS A 573 6.22 -25.16 16.77
C LYS A 573 6.54 -26.17 17.86
N ALA A 574 7.20 -25.77 18.95
CA ALA A 574 7.62 -26.72 19.97
C ALA A 574 6.41 -27.32 20.71
N LYS A 575 5.37 -26.51 20.92
CA LYS A 575 4.16 -26.91 21.65
C LYS A 575 2.96 -27.27 20.78
N ASP A 576 3.10 -27.25 19.45
CA ASP A 576 2.01 -27.54 18.51
C ASP A 576 0.82 -26.58 18.70
N ARG A 577 1.08 -25.28 18.61
CA ARG A 577 0.06 -24.24 18.86
C ARG A 577 0.12 -23.07 17.89
N LEU A 578 -1.05 -22.48 17.66
CA LEU A 578 -1.21 -21.11 17.19
C LEU A 578 -1.64 -20.25 18.37
N LEU A 579 -0.96 -19.12 18.56
CA LEU A 579 -1.19 -18.20 19.67
C LEU A 579 -1.61 -16.84 19.13
N ILE A 580 -2.43 -16.10 19.88
CA ILE A 580 -2.68 -14.67 19.63
C ILE A 580 -2.36 -13.88 20.88
N PHE A 581 -1.45 -12.91 20.75
CA PHE A 581 -1.20 -11.88 21.75
C PHE A 581 -1.79 -10.56 21.27
N ARG A 582 -2.74 -10.03 22.05
CA ARG A 582 -3.38 -8.76 21.75
C ARG A 582 -2.55 -7.59 22.19
N ASN A 583 -2.63 -6.50 21.42
CA ASN A 583 -1.96 -5.24 21.71
C ASN A 583 -0.44 -5.40 21.89
N ILE A 584 0.24 -6.04 20.94
CA ILE A 584 1.67 -6.38 21.06
C ILE A 584 2.55 -5.14 21.26
N PHE A 585 2.18 -4.02 20.67
CA PHE A 585 2.94 -2.77 20.75
C PHE A 585 2.84 -2.04 22.10
N ASN A 586 1.91 -2.44 22.97
CA ASN A 586 1.59 -1.69 24.19
C ASN A 586 1.41 -2.57 25.43
N GLY A 587 1.87 -2.08 26.58
CA GLY A 587 1.75 -2.76 27.88
C GLY A 587 3.08 -3.28 28.42
N PRO A 588 3.08 -3.92 29.60
CA PRO A 588 4.32 -4.31 30.26
C PRO A 588 5.01 -5.47 29.54
N SER A 589 6.32 -5.57 29.74
CA SER A 589 7.10 -6.78 29.51
C SER A 589 6.79 -7.84 30.59
N GLY A 590 6.98 -9.12 30.27
CA GLY A 590 6.93 -10.20 31.26
C GLY A 590 6.25 -11.48 30.79
N ASP A 591 5.88 -12.31 31.77
CA ASP A 591 5.23 -13.61 31.57
C ASP A 591 3.72 -13.46 31.37
N ILE A 592 3.34 -13.11 30.14
CA ILE A 592 1.97 -12.75 29.77
C ILE A 592 1.37 -13.87 28.93
N ALA A 593 0.21 -14.41 29.34
CA ALA A 593 -0.46 -15.46 28.58
C ALA A 593 -1.12 -14.93 27.29
N PRO A 594 -1.12 -15.72 26.20
CA PRO A 594 -1.84 -15.37 24.98
C PRO A 594 -3.35 -15.41 25.21
N GLN A 595 -4.09 -14.52 24.53
CA GLN A 595 -5.55 -14.45 24.63
C GLN A 595 -6.23 -15.61 23.89
N VAL A 596 -5.59 -16.15 22.84
CA VAL A 596 -6.05 -17.32 22.10
C VAL A 596 -4.91 -18.32 22.01
N SER A 597 -5.23 -19.61 22.21
CA SER A 597 -4.29 -20.73 22.10
C SER A 597 -5.02 -21.92 21.50
N VAL A 598 -4.71 -22.24 20.24
CA VAL A 598 -5.34 -23.32 19.46
C VAL A 598 -4.28 -24.37 19.14
N SER A 599 -4.63 -25.65 19.22
CA SER A 599 -3.72 -26.72 18.83
C SER A 599 -3.54 -26.74 17.31
N GLN A 600 -2.29 -26.77 16.85
CA GLN A 600 -1.92 -27.00 15.45
C GLN A 600 -0.63 -27.81 15.42
N ILE A 601 -0.58 -28.89 14.65
CA ILE A 601 0.61 -29.76 14.65
C ILE A 601 1.73 -29.07 13.86
N LYS A 602 2.83 -28.75 14.54
CA LYS A 602 4.07 -28.21 13.96
C LYS A 602 3.83 -27.10 12.93
N PRO A 603 3.13 -26.01 13.31
CA PRO A 603 3.00 -24.85 12.43
C PRO A 603 4.39 -24.28 12.16
N GLU A 604 4.66 -23.95 10.90
CA GLU A 604 5.95 -23.43 10.46
C GLU A 604 5.89 -21.96 10.10
N SER A 605 4.85 -21.56 9.36
CA SER A 605 4.66 -20.20 8.91
C SER A 605 3.17 -19.87 8.78
N LEU A 606 2.84 -18.58 8.82
CA LEU A 606 1.49 -18.09 8.66
C LEU A 606 1.43 -16.82 7.81
N VAL A 607 0.36 -16.67 7.06
CA VAL A 607 0.05 -15.45 6.29
C VAL A 607 -1.43 -15.12 6.41
N ALA A 608 -1.76 -13.83 6.54
CA ALA A 608 -3.14 -13.35 6.60
C ALA A 608 -3.59 -12.83 5.23
N GLN A 609 -4.78 -13.24 4.82
CA GLN A 609 -5.52 -12.58 3.75
C GLN A 609 -6.42 -11.50 4.38
N LEU A 610 -6.10 -10.23 4.12
CA LEU A 610 -6.82 -9.08 4.70
C LEU A 610 -8.03 -8.65 3.85
N SER A 611 -8.01 -8.87 2.53
CA SER A 611 -9.10 -8.55 1.59
C SER A 611 -9.52 -9.75 0.74
N GLN A 612 -10.78 -9.76 0.27
CA GLN A 612 -11.30 -10.76 -0.67
C GLN A 612 -10.88 -10.41 -2.10
N GLY A 613 -9.63 -10.69 -2.44
CA GLY A 613 -9.14 -10.55 -3.82
C GLY A 613 -9.02 -9.10 -4.30
N PRO A 614 -8.72 -8.93 -5.58
CA PRO A 614 -8.43 -7.62 -6.16
C PRO A 614 -9.68 -6.73 -6.19
N ALA A 615 -9.50 -5.46 -5.81
CA ALA A 615 -10.57 -4.48 -5.70
C ALA A 615 -10.88 -3.75 -7.02
N ASN A 616 -9.99 -3.85 -8.00
CA ASN A 616 -10.07 -3.16 -9.29
C ASN A 616 -10.69 -4.08 -10.37
N PRO A 617 -11.17 -3.53 -11.49
CA PRO A 617 -11.57 -4.33 -12.64
C PRO A 617 -10.36 -4.89 -13.41
N ASP A 618 -10.56 -5.98 -14.16
CA ASP A 618 -9.57 -6.46 -15.15
C ASP A 618 -9.40 -5.37 -16.24
N VAL A 619 -8.24 -5.30 -16.89
CA VAL A 619 -7.93 -4.16 -17.78
C VAL A 619 -8.83 -4.06 -19.01
N THR A 620 -9.44 -5.17 -19.42
CA THR A 620 -10.45 -5.28 -20.48
C THR A 620 -11.85 -4.92 -20.00
N ASP A 621 -12.11 -5.00 -18.69
CA ASP A 621 -13.37 -4.66 -18.00
C ASP A 621 -13.42 -3.20 -17.52
N ILE A 622 -12.55 -2.32 -18.02
CA ILE A 622 -12.62 -0.89 -17.70
C ILE A 622 -13.73 -0.23 -18.54
N GLU A 623 -14.89 -0.06 -17.91
CA GLU A 623 -16.10 0.34 -18.64
C GLU A 623 -16.58 1.76 -18.38
N SER A 624 -15.94 2.49 -17.45
CA SER A 624 -16.36 3.82 -17.05
C SER A 624 -15.19 4.80 -16.96
N THR A 625 -15.49 6.09 -17.10
CA THR A 625 -14.50 7.17 -16.94
C THR A 625 -14.03 7.39 -15.50
N GLY A 626 -14.47 6.56 -14.55
CA GLY A 626 -14.07 6.64 -13.15
C GLY A 626 -12.64 6.15 -12.90
N THR A 627 -12.14 5.26 -13.77
CA THR A 627 -10.76 4.75 -13.73
C THR A 627 -9.85 5.68 -14.51
N LEU A 628 -8.75 6.12 -13.90
CA LEU A 628 -7.76 6.95 -14.59
C LEU A 628 -6.85 6.06 -15.44
N ILE A 629 -6.74 6.36 -16.73
CA ILE A 629 -5.82 5.68 -17.64
C ILE A 629 -4.50 6.44 -17.72
N ASN A 630 -3.41 5.81 -17.29
CA ASN A 630 -2.07 6.40 -17.34
C ASN A 630 -1.44 6.29 -18.73
N SER A 631 -1.67 5.18 -19.43
CA SER A 631 -1.09 4.94 -20.75
C SER A 631 -1.82 3.90 -21.59
N ILE A 632 -1.55 3.93 -22.90
CA ILE A 632 -2.01 2.95 -23.88
C ILE A 632 -0.81 2.11 -24.31
N VAL A 633 -0.89 0.79 -24.11
CA VAL A 633 0.18 -0.14 -24.45
C VAL A 633 -0.04 -0.68 -25.84
N THR A 634 1.02 -0.78 -26.65
CA THR A 634 0.93 -1.22 -28.04
C THR A 634 2.06 -2.16 -28.39
N THR A 635 1.77 -3.19 -29.19
CA THR A 635 2.79 -4.10 -29.73
C THR A 635 3.25 -3.67 -31.13
N SER A 636 4.32 -4.28 -31.64
CA SER A 636 4.76 -4.16 -33.04
C SER A 636 5.45 -5.43 -33.51
N ASN A 637 4.97 -5.98 -34.64
CA ASN A 637 5.50 -7.22 -35.19
C ASN A 637 5.72 -7.17 -36.73
N PRO A 638 6.99 -7.11 -37.19
CA PRO A 638 8.17 -6.73 -36.42
C PRO A 638 8.16 -5.22 -36.12
N PRO A 639 8.96 -4.75 -35.15
CA PRO A 639 9.22 -3.32 -35.00
C PRO A 639 9.96 -2.75 -36.21
N SER A 640 10.10 -1.42 -36.26
CA SER A 640 10.86 -0.76 -37.32
C SER A 640 12.29 -1.28 -37.37
N ALA A 641 12.90 -1.31 -38.56
CA ALA A 641 14.26 -1.85 -38.73
C ALA A 641 15.26 -1.18 -37.78
N GLY A 642 15.92 -1.98 -36.93
CA GLY A 642 16.89 -1.52 -35.94
C GLY A 642 16.28 -1.05 -34.61
N ALA A 643 14.96 -1.03 -34.48
CA ALA A 643 14.27 -0.72 -33.24
C ALA A 643 14.08 -1.97 -32.36
N THR A 644 14.01 -1.75 -31.04
CA THR A 644 13.88 -2.80 -30.01
C THR A 644 12.61 -2.64 -29.19
N ASP A 645 11.69 -1.80 -29.65
CA ASP A 645 10.44 -1.43 -28.98
C ASP A 645 9.30 -2.34 -29.44
N PHE A 646 9.39 -3.63 -29.15
CA PHE A 646 8.30 -4.58 -29.46
C PHE A 646 7.02 -4.23 -28.73
N VAL A 647 7.15 -3.70 -27.51
CA VAL A 647 6.06 -3.12 -26.72
C VAL A 647 6.40 -1.65 -26.44
N ALA A 648 5.41 -0.77 -26.55
CA ALA A 648 5.55 0.65 -26.24
C ALA A 648 4.33 1.17 -25.47
N ARG A 649 4.57 1.94 -24.40
CA ARG A 649 3.54 2.70 -23.68
C ARG A 649 3.44 4.10 -24.25
N LEU A 650 2.26 4.48 -24.69
CA LEU A 650 1.93 5.79 -25.24
C LEU A 650 1.08 6.56 -24.23
N SER A 651 1.20 7.89 -24.21
CA SER A 651 0.24 8.73 -23.49
C SER A 651 -1.17 8.54 -24.06
N THR A 652 -2.21 8.79 -23.25
CA THR A 652 -3.63 8.63 -23.67
C THR A 652 -4.06 9.55 -24.83
N ASN A 653 -3.31 10.62 -25.09
CA ASN A 653 -3.46 11.46 -26.29
C ASN A 653 -2.64 10.97 -27.51
N LEU A 654 -1.99 9.81 -27.40
CA LEU A 654 -1.17 9.15 -28.42
C LEU A 654 0.02 9.97 -28.94
N GLN A 655 0.41 11.05 -28.25
CA GLN A 655 1.46 11.96 -28.73
C GLN A 655 2.86 11.60 -28.23
N THR A 656 2.98 10.91 -27.09
CA THR A 656 4.27 10.68 -26.43
C THR A 656 4.47 9.20 -26.16
N THR A 657 5.58 8.65 -26.64
CA THR A 657 6.07 7.34 -26.16
C THR A 657 6.72 7.55 -24.81
N GLN A 658 6.15 6.95 -23.78
CA GLN A 658 6.63 7.04 -22.39
C GLN A 658 7.71 5.99 -22.13
N THR A 659 7.44 4.73 -22.47
CA THR A 659 8.36 3.62 -22.23
C THR A 659 8.34 2.62 -23.37
N THR A 660 9.40 1.83 -23.47
CA THR A 660 9.53 0.74 -24.45
C THR A 660 10.06 -0.53 -23.80
N PHE A 661 9.73 -1.70 -24.34
CA PHE A 661 10.26 -2.98 -23.88
C PHE A 661 10.62 -3.90 -25.05
N ASN A 662 11.74 -4.61 -24.91
CA ASN A 662 12.27 -5.51 -25.92
C ASN A 662 11.95 -6.97 -25.61
N THR A 663 11.10 -7.60 -26.41
CA THR A 663 10.78 -9.03 -26.25
C THR A 663 11.81 -9.95 -26.92
N ALA A 664 12.69 -9.46 -27.80
CA ALA A 664 13.49 -10.27 -28.73
C ALA A 664 14.41 -11.31 -28.08
N ASN A 665 14.82 -11.12 -26.82
CA ASN A 665 15.61 -12.11 -26.09
C ASN A 665 14.78 -13.31 -25.62
N GLY A 666 13.45 -13.20 -25.63
CA GLY A 666 12.50 -14.30 -25.44
C GLY A 666 11.82 -14.69 -26.74
N VAL A 667 11.13 -13.75 -27.39
CA VAL A 667 10.34 -13.96 -28.63
C VAL A 667 10.37 -12.73 -29.55
N ALA A 668 10.36 -12.96 -30.86
CA ALA A 668 10.52 -11.90 -31.86
C ALA A 668 9.27 -11.63 -32.72
N SER A 669 8.16 -12.34 -32.48
CA SER A 669 6.94 -12.25 -33.29
C SER A 669 5.71 -12.27 -32.37
N VAL A 670 5.43 -11.12 -31.77
CA VAL A 670 4.33 -10.92 -30.82
C VAL A 670 3.01 -10.71 -31.54
N GLU A 671 1.90 -11.16 -30.95
CA GLU A 671 0.56 -11.10 -31.56
C GLU A 671 -0.38 -10.23 -30.72
N ASN A 672 -0.71 -10.63 -29.49
CA ASN A 672 -1.59 -9.86 -28.61
C ASN A 672 -0.93 -9.59 -27.24
N ILE A 673 -1.35 -8.53 -26.55
CA ILE A 673 -0.95 -8.20 -25.18
C ILE A 673 -2.16 -7.84 -24.33
N THR A 674 -2.21 -8.36 -23.11
CA THR A 674 -3.07 -7.87 -22.02
C THR A 674 -2.30 -7.96 -20.69
N PHE A 675 -2.93 -7.56 -19.58
CA PHE A 675 -2.32 -7.53 -18.26
C PHE A 675 -3.22 -8.22 -17.22
N ASP A 676 -2.60 -8.83 -16.22
CA ASP A 676 -3.29 -9.05 -14.95
C ASP A 676 -3.35 -7.76 -14.12
N GLN A 677 -4.09 -7.80 -13.02
CA GLN A 677 -4.25 -6.65 -12.11
C GLN A 677 -3.00 -6.33 -11.28
N THR A 678 -1.93 -7.12 -11.42
CA THR A 678 -0.60 -6.77 -10.91
C THR A 678 0.27 -6.14 -11.99
N GLY A 679 -0.21 -6.01 -13.23
CA GLY A 679 0.56 -5.40 -14.31
C GLY A 679 1.63 -6.32 -14.91
N ASP A 680 1.56 -7.63 -14.65
CA ASP A 680 2.30 -8.62 -15.44
C ASP A 680 1.63 -8.72 -16.82
N ALA A 681 2.43 -8.58 -17.89
CA ALA A 681 1.92 -8.68 -19.26
C ALA A 681 1.82 -10.14 -19.70
N PHE A 682 0.70 -10.51 -20.30
CA PHE A 682 0.51 -11.77 -21.03
C PHE A 682 0.54 -11.47 -22.52
N ILE A 683 1.58 -11.94 -23.21
CA ILE A 683 1.83 -11.64 -24.62
C ILE A 683 1.81 -12.93 -25.43
N THR A 684 0.83 -13.10 -26.31
CA THR A 684 0.85 -14.22 -27.25
C THR A 684 1.87 -13.98 -28.35
N PHE A 685 2.45 -15.06 -28.86
CA PHE A 685 3.39 -15.01 -29.97
C PHE A 685 3.26 -16.26 -30.82
N ASP A 686 3.58 -16.14 -32.10
CA ASP A 686 3.83 -17.29 -32.95
C ASP A 686 5.01 -17.05 -33.88
N THR A 687 5.67 -18.13 -34.27
CA THR A 687 6.71 -18.08 -35.32
C THR A 687 6.27 -18.91 -36.51
N ASN A 688 5.80 -18.21 -37.56
CA ASN A 688 5.34 -18.78 -38.83
C ASN A 688 4.23 -19.84 -38.64
N ASP A 689 3.31 -19.67 -37.69
CA ASP A 689 2.25 -20.64 -37.39
C ASP A 689 2.76 -22.08 -37.13
N THR A 690 3.97 -22.22 -36.57
CA THR A 690 4.55 -23.56 -36.28
C THR A 690 4.96 -23.75 -34.83
N ASN A 691 5.28 -22.66 -34.13
CA ASN A 691 5.58 -22.65 -32.70
C ASN A 691 4.93 -21.41 -32.09
N GLY A 692 3.83 -21.60 -31.36
CA GLY A 692 3.13 -20.57 -30.62
C GLY A 692 3.37 -20.66 -29.12
N GLY A 693 3.09 -19.58 -28.41
CA GLY A 693 3.12 -19.57 -26.95
C GLY A 693 2.64 -18.27 -26.33
N ILE A 694 2.84 -18.17 -25.01
CA ILE A 694 2.61 -16.96 -24.23
C ILE A 694 3.92 -16.58 -23.53
N LEU A 695 4.31 -15.33 -23.67
CA LEU A 695 5.34 -14.68 -22.89
C LEU A 695 4.68 -13.94 -21.73
N VAL A 696 5.09 -14.24 -20.49
CA VAL A 696 4.63 -13.52 -19.29
C VAL A 696 5.76 -12.63 -18.79
N VAL A 697 5.55 -11.32 -18.76
CA VAL A 697 6.57 -10.32 -18.40
C VAL A 697 6.17 -9.63 -17.11
N ASN A 698 7.03 -9.76 -16.10
CA ASN A 698 6.79 -9.25 -14.76
C ASN A 698 6.73 -7.71 -14.71
N ARG A 699 5.66 -7.16 -14.10
CA ARG A 699 5.39 -5.72 -13.88
C ARG A 699 5.67 -4.85 -15.11
N GLN A 700 5.33 -5.36 -16.31
CA GLN A 700 5.63 -4.68 -17.57
C GLN A 700 4.80 -3.40 -17.73
N ALA A 701 3.60 -3.36 -17.16
CA ALA A 701 2.75 -2.17 -17.11
C ALA A 701 3.47 -0.99 -16.44
N GLU A 702 4.42 -1.24 -15.54
CA GLU A 702 4.98 -0.26 -14.62
C GLU A 702 6.46 0.04 -14.88
N SER A 703 7.31 -0.97 -14.72
CA SER A 703 8.69 -0.78 -14.22
C SER A 703 9.75 -1.44 -15.09
N ARG A 704 9.57 -1.42 -16.42
CA ARG A 704 10.45 -2.13 -17.38
C ARG A 704 10.93 -1.27 -18.55
N ASN A 705 10.99 0.05 -18.39
CA ASN A 705 11.40 0.95 -19.48
C ASN A 705 12.81 0.65 -19.99
N GLY A 706 12.95 0.46 -21.30
CA GLY A 706 14.20 0.08 -21.97
C GLY A 706 14.67 -1.34 -21.66
N GLY A 707 13.87 -2.11 -20.90
CA GLY A 707 14.19 -3.45 -20.45
C GLY A 707 14.06 -4.51 -21.54
N THR A 708 14.45 -5.72 -21.18
CA THR A 708 14.31 -6.92 -22.01
C THR A 708 13.86 -8.10 -21.17
N PHE A 709 13.32 -9.13 -21.84
CA PHE A 709 13.01 -10.42 -21.23
C PHE A 709 14.18 -10.98 -20.40
N SER A 710 13.86 -11.49 -19.20
CA SER A 710 14.80 -12.11 -18.27
C SER A 710 14.13 -13.27 -17.55
N ALA A 711 14.61 -14.51 -17.75
CA ALA A 711 14.03 -15.70 -17.11
C ALA A 711 14.06 -15.68 -15.56
N SER A 712 14.92 -14.86 -14.95
CA SER A 712 14.92 -14.63 -13.49
C SER A 712 13.71 -13.83 -12.99
N ARG A 713 12.98 -13.19 -13.90
CA ARG A 713 11.80 -12.35 -13.59
C ARG A 713 10.54 -12.83 -14.31
N ASP A 714 10.73 -13.24 -15.56
CA ASP A 714 9.69 -13.50 -16.55
C ASP A 714 9.59 -15.01 -16.83
N ARG A 715 8.56 -15.45 -17.56
CA ARG A 715 8.41 -16.86 -17.96
C ARG A 715 7.80 -17.04 -19.35
N LEU A 716 7.90 -18.26 -19.87
CA LEU A 716 7.26 -18.67 -21.12
C LEU A 716 6.30 -19.84 -20.84
N ILE A 717 5.17 -19.85 -21.55
CA ILE A 717 4.25 -20.99 -21.69
C ILE A 717 4.37 -21.44 -23.15
N THR A 718 5.06 -22.55 -23.38
CA THR A 718 5.42 -23.01 -24.73
C THR A 718 5.74 -24.49 -24.73
N GLY A 719 5.55 -25.15 -25.88
CA GLY A 719 5.82 -26.57 -26.05
C GLY A 719 4.61 -27.33 -26.57
N VAL A 720 4.81 -28.60 -26.91
CA VAL A 720 3.81 -29.39 -27.63
C VAL A 720 2.55 -29.70 -26.82
N ASN A 721 2.64 -29.76 -25.49
CA ASN A 721 1.52 -30.06 -24.61
C ASN A 721 0.57 -28.85 -24.48
N THR A 722 1.07 -27.63 -24.68
CA THR A 722 0.23 -26.43 -24.72
C THR A 722 -0.85 -26.54 -25.79
N GLY A 723 -0.55 -27.20 -26.91
CA GLY A 723 -1.41 -27.24 -28.08
C GLY A 723 -1.49 -25.90 -28.82
N MET A 724 -0.65 -24.92 -28.47
CA MET A 724 -0.56 -23.64 -29.15
C MET A 724 0.27 -23.77 -30.44
N VAL A 725 -0.27 -23.26 -31.54
CA VAL A 725 0.37 -23.23 -32.86
C VAL A 725 0.29 -21.84 -33.48
N SER A 726 -0.90 -21.21 -33.44
CA SER A 726 -1.15 -19.85 -33.91
C SER A 726 -2.06 -19.11 -32.91
N PRO A 727 -1.59 -18.90 -31.66
CA PRO A 727 -2.33 -18.14 -30.67
C PRO A 727 -2.46 -16.67 -31.10
N LYS A 728 -3.63 -16.09 -30.89
CA LYS A 728 -3.98 -14.70 -31.24
C LYS A 728 -4.42 -13.94 -30.01
N GLY A 729 -5.69 -13.56 -29.90
CA GLY A 729 -6.22 -12.88 -28.73
C GLY A 729 -5.97 -13.62 -27.42
N VAL A 730 -5.70 -12.84 -26.37
CA VAL A 730 -5.50 -13.33 -25.02
C VAL A 730 -6.29 -12.48 -24.05
N GLU A 731 -6.94 -13.14 -23.11
CA GLU A 731 -7.72 -12.53 -22.05
C GLU A 731 -7.29 -13.09 -20.69
N VAL A 732 -7.14 -12.23 -19.70
CA VAL A 732 -6.83 -12.63 -18.32
C VAL A 732 -8.07 -12.45 -17.48
N ALA A 733 -8.55 -13.54 -16.88
CA ALA A 733 -9.66 -13.54 -15.94
C ALA A 733 -9.12 -13.79 -14.52
N ASP A 734 -8.72 -12.71 -13.84
CA ASP A 734 -7.97 -12.80 -12.58
C ASP A 734 -8.77 -13.49 -11.48
N SER A 735 -10.08 -13.19 -11.42
CA SER A 735 -11.02 -13.82 -10.48
C SER A 735 -11.10 -15.35 -10.58
N LEU A 736 -10.76 -15.91 -11.75
CA LEU A 736 -10.69 -17.36 -11.98
C LEU A 736 -9.27 -17.90 -11.87
N GLY A 737 -8.25 -17.04 -11.87
CA GLY A 737 -6.84 -17.42 -12.01
C GLY A 737 -6.56 -18.09 -13.36
N LEU A 738 -7.24 -17.64 -14.43
CA LEU A 738 -7.15 -18.21 -15.77
C LEU A 738 -6.76 -17.19 -16.84
N VAL A 739 -6.15 -17.69 -17.90
CA VAL A 739 -5.83 -16.97 -19.14
C VAL A 739 -6.49 -17.71 -20.29
N PHE A 740 -7.38 -17.04 -21.01
CA PHE A 740 -8.02 -17.57 -22.21
C PHE A 740 -7.24 -17.15 -23.45
N VAL A 741 -7.00 -18.09 -24.35
CA VAL A 741 -6.25 -17.84 -25.59
C VAL A 741 -7.05 -18.34 -26.79
N ALA A 742 -7.23 -17.46 -27.78
CA ALA A 742 -7.77 -17.80 -29.08
C ALA A 742 -6.71 -18.53 -29.93
N GLU A 743 -6.83 -19.85 -30.07
CA GLU A 743 -5.99 -20.64 -30.98
C GLU A 743 -6.63 -20.69 -32.37
N ASN A 744 -6.04 -19.96 -33.33
CA ASN A 744 -6.60 -19.77 -34.68
C ASN A 744 -6.08 -20.80 -35.71
N ASN A 745 -5.33 -21.81 -35.28
CA ASN A 745 -4.84 -22.86 -36.17
C ASN A 745 -5.98 -23.53 -36.95
N ALA A 746 -5.80 -23.67 -38.25
CA ALA A 746 -6.85 -24.22 -39.12
C ALA A 746 -7.16 -25.71 -38.88
N ALA A 747 -6.20 -26.48 -38.34
CA ALA A 747 -6.36 -27.90 -38.04
C ALA A 747 -6.89 -28.14 -36.62
N THR A 748 -6.54 -27.28 -35.66
CA THR A 748 -6.89 -27.44 -34.24
C THR A 748 -7.40 -26.14 -33.60
N PRO A 749 -8.45 -25.50 -34.16
CA PRO A 749 -8.97 -24.27 -33.59
C PRO A 749 -9.61 -24.54 -32.22
N ALA A 750 -9.33 -23.66 -31.25
CA ALA A 750 -9.84 -23.81 -29.89
C ALA A 750 -9.79 -22.50 -29.11
N ILE A 751 -10.56 -22.42 -28.02
CA ILE A 751 -10.19 -21.55 -26.89
C ILE A 751 -9.43 -22.41 -25.89
N LEU A 752 -8.21 -21.99 -25.55
CA LEU A 752 -7.35 -22.68 -24.59
C LEU A 752 -7.35 -21.91 -23.27
N ALA A 753 -7.65 -22.58 -22.16
CA ALA A 753 -7.62 -21.96 -20.83
C ALA A 753 -6.40 -22.44 -20.05
N PHE A 754 -5.44 -21.55 -19.79
CA PHE A 754 -4.29 -21.83 -18.93
C PHE A 754 -4.50 -21.22 -17.55
N SER A 755 -3.86 -21.75 -16.52
CA SER A 755 -3.78 -21.00 -15.26
C SER A 755 -2.90 -19.77 -15.45
N THR A 756 -3.18 -18.68 -14.75
CA THR A 756 -2.25 -17.55 -14.66
C THR A 756 -0.88 -18.01 -14.16
N GLN A 757 -0.79 -19.07 -13.35
CA GLN A 757 0.49 -19.61 -12.87
C GLN A 757 1.17 -20.61 -13.83
N ALA A 758 0.60 -20.90 -15.00
CA ALA A 758 1.18 -21.84 -15.97
C ALA A 758 2.61 -21.45 -16.39
N GLN A 759 3.43 -22.47 -16.68
CA GLN A 759 4.81 -22.31 -17.15
C GLN A 759 5.26 -23.47 -18.04
N GLY A 760 6.24 -23.21 -18.90
CA GLY A 760 6.90 -24.23 -19.71
C GLY A 760 5.94 -25.01 -20.61
N ASP A 761 6.25 -26.29 -20.81
CA ASP A 761 5.46 -27.21 -21.65
C ASP A 761 4.35 -27.86 -20.85
N VAL A 762 3.22 -27.16 -20.72
CA VAL A 762 2.08 -27.55 -19.90
C VAL A 762 0.80 -27.62 -20.74
N ALA A 763 -0.08 -28.58 -20.43
CA ALA A 763 -1.41 -28.60 -21.03
C ALA A 763 -2.29 -27.46 -20.47
N PRO A 764 -3.26 -26.94 -21.24
CA PRO A 764 -4.26 -26.04 -20.66
C PRO A 764 -5.15 -26.80 -19.68
N VAL A 765 -5.67 -26.07 -18.69
CA VAL A 765 -6.62 -26.56 -17.68
C VAL A 765 -7.85 -27.16 -18.35
N PHE A 766 -8.34 -26.52 -19.42
CA PHE A 766 -9.35 -27.08 -20.32
C PHE A 766 -9.25 -26.47 -21.73
N LYS A 767 -9.97 -27.07 -22.70
CA LYS A 767 -10.03 -26.61 -24.09
C LYS A 767 -11.49 -26.59 -24.56
N THR A 768 -11.91 -25.50 -25.18
CA THR A 768 -13.20 -25.40 -25.88
C THR A 768 -12.96 -25.61 -27.37
N THR A 769 -13.44 -26.73 -27.92
CA THR A 769 -13.24 -27.10 -29.34
C THR A 769 -14.52 -26.99 -30.18
N ASP A 770 -15.70 -26.98 -29.56
CA ASP A 770 -16.94 -26.74 -30.28
C ASP A 770 -17.15 -25.24 -30.50
N LEU A 771 -16.54 -24.74 -31.57
CA LEU A 771 -16.66 -23.36 -32.04
C LEU A 771 -17.72 -23.24 -33.16
N GLY A 772 -18.61 -24.24 -33.29
CA GLY A 772 -19.58 -24.29 -34.38
C GLY A 772 -18.94 -24.34 -35.77
N GLY A 773 -17.74 -24.93 -35.89
CA GLY A 773 -16.98 -25.06 -37.14
C GLY A 773 -16.21 -23.80 -37.57
N ARG A 774 -16.04 -22.83 -36.67
CA ARG A 774 -15.31 -21.57 -36.91
C ARG A 774 -13.95 -21.57 -36.23
N ARG A 775 -13.15 -20.55 -36.52
CA ARG A 775 -11.88 -20.29 -35.84
C ARG A 775 -11.92 -18.94 -35.12
N PRO A 776 -11.33 -18.84 -33.91
CA PRO A 776 -11.35 -17.63 -33.11
C PRO A 776 -10.18 -16.71 -33.50
N TRP A 777 -10.41 -15.39 -33.46
CA TRP A 777 -9.34 -14.40 -33.51
C TRP A 777 -9.06 -13.83 -32.13
N ASP A 778 -10.12 -13.57 -31.37
CA ASP A 778 -10.03 -12.89 -30.09
C ASP A 778 -11.18 -13.28 -29.17
N VAL A 779 -10.99 -13.02 -27.88
CA VAL A 779 -11.93 -13.36 -26.81
C VAL A 779 -12.00 -12.26 -25.78
N ASP A 780 -13.15 -12.15 -25.13
CA ASP A 780 -13.39 -11.21 -24.03
C ASP A 780 -14.32 -11.89 -23.02
N TYR A 781 -13.93 -11.89 -21.74
CA TYR A 781 -14.62 -12.61 -20.67
C TYR A 781 -15.28 -11.63 -19.71
N ALA A 782 -16.60 -11.70 -19.62
CA ALA A 782 -17.41 -10.86 -18.76
C ALA A 782 -17.62 -11.57 -17.40
N PRO A 783 -16.92 -11.18 -16.31
CA PRO A 783 -16.90 -11.93 -15.06
C PRO A 783 -18.24 -11.88 -14.32
N SER A 784 -19.01 -10.78 -14.37
CA SER A 784 -20.25 -10.68 -13.58
C SER A 784 -21.36 -11.59 -14.11
N GLN A 785 -21.30 -11.90 -15.41
CA GLN A 785 -22.27 -12.74 -16.10
C GLN A 785 -21.76 -14.17 -16.35
N ASP A 786 -20.51 -14.46 -15.97
CA ASP A 786 -19.79 -15.68 -16.35
C ASP A 786 -19.95 -16.00 -17.84
N ARG A 787 -19.56 -15.06 -18.71
CA ARG A 787 -19.82 -15.14 -20.15
C ARG A 787 -18.57 -14.86 -20.97
N LEU A 788 -18.28 -15.76 -21.92
CA LEU A 788 -17.23 -15.54 -22.92
C LEU A 788 -17.83 -15.09 -24.25
N PHE A 789 -17.32 -14.00 -24.81
CA PHE A 789 -17.54 -13.60 -26.19
C PHE A 789 -16.30 -13.93 -27.04
N VAL A 790 -16.52 -14.38 -28.27
CA VAL A 790 -15.43 -14.79 -29.17
C VAL A 790 -15.66 -14.19 -30.55
N ALA A 791 -14.70 -13.41 -31.04
CA ALA A 791 -14.69 -12.93 -32.42
C ALA A 791 -14.22 -14.04 -33.37
N ALA A 792 -15.05 -14.39 -34.35
CA ALA A 792 -14.78 -15.49 -35.26
C ALA A 792 -14.40 -15.03 -36.68
N THR A 793 -13.54 -15.83 -37.31
CA THR A 793 -13.02 -15.66 -38.69
C THR A 793 -14.08 -15.53 -39.79
N ASP A 794 -15.31 -15.98 -39.56
CA ASP A 794 -16.42 -15.87 -40.52
C ASP A 794 -17.26 -14.60 -40.31
N GLY A 795 -16.83 -13.68 -39.44
CA GLY A 795 -17.52 -12.45 -39.14
C GLY A 795 -18.62 -12.59 -38.09
N THR A 796 -18.69 -13.69 -37.34
CA THR A 796 -19.69 -13.88 -36.28
C THR A 796 -19.08 -13.78 -34.88
N VAL A 797 -19.89 -13.48 -33.88
CA VAL A 797 -19.51 -13.56 -32.47
C VAL A 797 -20.13 -14.81 -31.87
N LEU A 798 -19.32 -15.64 -31.25
CA LEU A 798 -19.78 -16.80 -30.49
C LEU A 798 -19.91 -16.39 -29.03
N VAL A 799 -21.00 -16.79 -28.38
CA VAL A 799 -21.22 -16.47 -26.97
C VAL A 799 -21.45 -17.74 -26.18
N TYR A 800 -20.73 -17.86 -25.07
CA TYR A 800 -20.82 -18.96 -24.13
C TYR A 800 -21.24 -18.42 -22.77
N ASP A 801 -22.44 -18.80 -22.33
CA ASP A 801 -22.97 -18.45 -21.01
C ASP A 801 -22.54 -19.51 -19.98
N GLN A 802 -22.36 -19.11 -18.71
CA GLN A 802 -21.84 -19.95 -17.63
C GLN A 802 -20.50 -20.60 -18.01
N TYR A 803 -19.59 -19.83 -18.59
CA TYR A 803 -18.40 -20.36 -19.25
C TYR A 803 -17.44 -21.05 -18.27
N SER A 804 -17.22 -20.49 -17.08
CA SER A 804 -16.35 -21.06 -16.04
C SER A 804 -16.78 -22.48 -15.63
N VAL A 805 -18.08 -22.76 -15.68
CA VAL A 805 -18.68 -24.05 -15.31
C VAL A 805 -18.78 -24.99 -16.50
N THR A 806 -19.25 -24.49 -17.64
CA THR A 806 -19.57 -25.33 -18.81
C THR A 806 -18.36 -25.58 -19.71
N GLN A 807 -17.37 -24.69 -19.67
CA GLN A 807 -16.14 -24.74 -20.47
C GLN A 807 -16.42 -24.86 -21.98
N GLY A 808 -17.59 -24.40 -22.42
CA GLY A 808 -18.07 -24.50 -23.79
C GLY A 808 -18.32 -25.93 -24.29
N ALA A 809 -18.52 -26.90 -23.40
CA ALA A 809 -18.69 -28.32 -23.76
C ALA A 809 -19.89 -28.62 -24.68
N ASN A 810 -20.88 -27.72 -24.75
CA ASN A 810 -22.08 -27.86 -25.56
C ASN A 810 -22.12 -26.93 -26.78
N GLY A 811 -20.97 -26.35 -27.15
CA GLY A 811 -20.90 -25.34 -28.20
C GLY A 811 -21.42 -23.97 -27.74
N PRO A 812 -21.46 -22.98 -28.65
CA PRO A 812 -21.90 -21.63 -28.32
C PRO A 812 -23.39 -21.62 -27.97
N THR A 813 -23.75 -20.99 -26.85
CA THR A 813 -25.14 -20.80 -26.43
C THR A 813 -25.92 -19.98 -27.46
N ARG A 814 -25.24 -19.02 -28.09
CA ARG A 814 -25.80 -18.16 -29.15
C ARG A 814 -24.71 -17.68 -30.09
N VAL A 815 -25.11 -17.28 -31.29
CA VAL A 815 -24.22 -16.74 -32.32
C VAL A 815 -24.79 -15.42 -32.81
N ILE A 816 -24.02 -14.34 -32.71
CA ILE A 816 -24.39 -13.01 -33.19
C ILE A 816 -23.75 -12.82 -34.57
N THR A 817 -24.56 -12.46 -35.56
CA THR A 817 -24.11 -12.12 -36.91
C THR A 817 -24.39 -10.64 -37.15
N PRO A 818 -23.36 -9.78 -37.13
CA PRO A 818 -23.48 -8.36 -37.42
C PRO A 818 -24.06 -8.10 -38.83
N PHE A 819 -25.21 -7.42 -38.87
CA PHE A 819 -25.84 -6.89 -40.07
C PHE A 819 -25.68 -5.37 -40.09
N ASP A 820 -25.80 -4.77 -41.27
CA ASP A 820 -25.79 -3.32 -41.42
C ASP A 820 -26.83 -2.65 -40.48
N PRO A 821 -26.71 -1.34 -40.20
CA PRO A 821 -27.66 -0.65 -39.32
C PRO A 821 -29.13 -0.67 -39.77
N THR A 822 -29.40 -1.05 -41.02
CA THR A 822 -30.77 -1.24 -41.54
C THR A 822 -31.28 -2.67 -41.38
N GLY A 823 -30.43 -3.60 -40.96
CA GLY A 823 -30.71 -5.03 -40.80
C GLY A 823 -30.85 -5.78 -42.12
N THR A 824 -30.38 -5.25 -43.24
CA THR A 824 -30.68 -5.81 -44.57
C THR A 824 -29.63 -6.78 -45.11
N ALA A 825 -28.36 -6.51 -44.87
CA ALA A 825 -27.25 -7.34 -45.31
C ALA A 825 -26.27 -7.61 -44.16
N LYS A 826 -25.62 -8.77 -44.21
CA LYS A 826 -24.49 -9.05 -43.31
C LYS A 826 -23.38 -8.02 -43.58
N ALA A 827 -22.94 -7.34 -42.52
CA ALA A 827 -21.95 -6.27 -42.61
C ALA A 827 -20.53 -6.76 -42.30
N SER A 828 -20.40 -7.70 -41.36
CA SER A 828 -19.12 -8.29 -40.98
C SER A 828 -18.65 -9.34 -41.99
N ILE A 829 -17.33 -9.48 -42.09
CA ILE A 829 -16.65 -10.43 -42.98
C ILE A 829 -15.72 -11.31 -42.16
N ASN A 830 -14.86 -10.71 -41.33
CA ASN A 830 -13.81 -11.36 -40.57
C ASN A 830 -13.56 -10.53 -39.30
N LEU A 831 -14.28 -10.84 -38.22
CA LEU A 831 -14.11 -10.12 -36.96
C LEU A 831 -12.75 -10.44 -36.37
N HIS A 832 -12.12 -9.46 -35.74
CA HIS A 832 -10.80 -9.63 -35.13
C HIS A 832 -10.83 -9.27 -33.65
N GLY A 833 -10.80 -7.98 -33.28
CA GLY A 833 -10.84 -7.53 -31.88
C GLY A 833 -12.27 -7.44 -31.33
N ILE A 834 -12.42 -7.68 -30.03
CA ILE A 834 -13.71 -7.70 -29.32
C ILE A 834 -13.58 -7.15 -27.90
N ILE A 835 -14.53 -6.30 -27.48
CA ILE A 835 -14.68 -5.82 -26.10
C ILE A 835 -16.17 -5.79 -25.76
N TYR A 836 -16.57 -6.36 -24.64
CA TYR A 836 -17.91 -6.24 -24.07
C TYR A 836 -17.90 -5.22 -22.92
N VAL A 837 -18.84 -4.27 -22.99
CA VAL A 837 -19.04 -3.25 -21.97
C VAL A 837 -20.31 -3.63 -21.19
N GLU A 838 -20.16 -4.36 -20.09
CA GLU A 838 -21.23 -4.91 -19.26
C GLU A 838 -22.23 -3.83 -18.79
N SER A 839 -21.73 -2.71 -18.29
CA SER A 839 -22.50 -1.58 -17.74
C SER A 839 -23.48 -0.96 -18.75
N SER A 840 -23.22 -1.13 -20.04
CA SER A 840 -24.09 -0.65 -21.12
C SER A 840 -24.65 -1.78 -21.99
N ASP A 841 -24.38 -3.04 -21.65
CA ASP A 841 -24.69 -4.23 -22.43
C ASP A 841 -24.36 -4.03 -23.93
N THR A 842 -23.12 -3.61 -24.20
CA THR A 842 -22.69 -3.22 -25.55
C THR A 842 -21.44 -3.98 -25.97
N LEU A 843 -21.45 -4.52 -27.18
CA LEU A 843 -20.28 -5.12 -27.81
C LEU A 843 -19.64 -4.13 -28.78
N LEU A 844 -18.33 -3.93 -28.63
CA LEU A 844 -17.46 -3.24 -29.58
C LEU A 844 -16.67 -4.29 -30.36
N LEU A 845 -16.58 -4.10 -31.67
CA LEU A 845 -15.93 -5.06 -32.56
C LEU A 845 -15.08 -4.34 -33.59
N SER A 846 -13.94 -4.94 -33.93
CA SER A 846 -13.25 -4.65 -35.18
C SER A 846 -13.43 -5.77 -36.20
N ASP A 847 -13.46 -5.38 -37.47
CA ASP A 847 -13.51 -6.30 -38.60
C ASP A 847 -12.41 -5.91 -39.58
N VAL A 848 -11.59 -6.87 -39.97
CA VAL A 848 -10.46 -6.63 -40.86
C VAL A 848 -10.84 -6.66 -42.33
N GLY A 849 -12.11 -6.95 -42.65
CA GLY A 849 -12.58 -7.09 -44.01
C GLY A 849 -11.86 -8.23 -44.74
N SER A 850 -11.54 -7.99 -46.00
CA SER A 850 -10.71 -8.89 -46.78
C SER A 850 -9.24 -8.71 -46.42
N ALA A 851 -8.55 -9.81 -46.10
CA ALA A 851 -7.09 -9.81 -45.89
C ALA A 851 -6.27 -9.25 -47.07
N MET A 852 -6.87 -9.07 -48.24
CA MET A 852 -6.24 -8.52 -49.45
C MET A 852 -6.52 -7.03 -49.67
N SER A 853 -7.30 -6.39 -48.81
CA SER A 853 -7.68 -4.98 -48.93
C SER A 853 -7.21 -4.19 -47.70
N ALA A 854 -6.65 -3.01 -47.93
CA ALA A 854 -6.17 -2.12 -46.88
C ALA A 854 -7.17 -1.00 -46.57
N THR A 855 -8.41 -1.13 -47.03
CA THR A 855 -9.41 -0.04 -46.99
C THR A 855 -10.83 -0.47 -46.66
N ASP A 856 -11.07 -1.77 -46.41
CA ASP A 856 -12.39 -2.33 -46.11
C ASP A 856 -12.52 -2.78 -44.65
N GLY A 857 -11.59 -2.36 -43.78
CA GLY A 857 -11.70 -2.54 -42.35
C GLY A 857 -12.84 -1.72 -41.75
N GLN A 858 -13.43 -2.23 -40.67
CA GLN A 858 -14.64 -1.67 -40.08
C GLN A 858 -14.63 -1.76 -38.56
N LEU A 859 -15.44 -0.92 -37.91
CA LEU A 859 -15.79 -1.03 -36.49
C LEU A 859 -17.30 -1.16 -36.35
N PHE A 860 -17.76 -1.97 -35.39
CA PHE A 860 -19.18 -2.14 -35.08
C PHE A 860 -19.48 -1.86 -33.61
N VAL A 861 -20.68 -1.33 -33.37
CA VAL A 861 -21.28 -1.20 -32.04
C VAL A 861 -22.59 -1.99 -32.02
N ILE A 862 -22.74 -2.91 -31.07
CA ILE A 862 -23.95 -3.73 -30.90
C ILE A 862 -24.48 -3.56 -29.47
N ASN A 863 -25.65 -2.95 -29.33
CA ASN A 863 -26.32 -2.87 -28.02
C ASN A 863 -27.12 -4.15 -27.72
N ASN A 864 -27.43 -4.36 -26.45
CA ASN A 864 -28.17 -5.51 -25.93
C ASN A 864 -27.48 -6.84 -26.29
N ALA A 865 -26.15 -6.83 -26.35
CA ALA A 865 -25.36 -7.97 -26.81
C ALA A 865 -25.52 -9.20 -25.91
N GLY A 866 -25.88 -8.98 -24.65
CA GLY A 866 -26.17 -9.93 -23.59
C GLY A 866 -27.37 -10.83 -23.87
N ALA A 867 -28.28 -10.42 -24.75
CA ALA A 867 -29.41 -11.23 -25.21
C ALA A 867 -29.43 -11.44 -26.74
N ALA A 868 -28.48 -10.84 -27.46
CA ALA A 868 -28.44 -10.85 -28.92
C ALA A 868 -28.16 -12.25 -29.49
N ASN A 869 -28.87 -12.62 -30.56
CA ASN A 869 -28.69 -13.91 -31.25
C ASN A 869 -29.16 -13.80 -32.71
N GLY A 870 -28.54 -14.58 -33.61
CA GLY A 870 -28.83 -14.58 -35.03
C GLY A 870 -28.35 -13.32 -35.74
N ASN A 871 -29.12 -12.85 -36.72
CA ASN A 871 -28.80 -11.64 -37.48
C ASN A 871 -29.15 -10.40 -36.64
N VAL A 872 -28.16 -9.57 -36.34
CA VAL A 872 -28.29 -8.42 -35.45
C VAL A 872 -27.86 -7.17 -36.18
N ALA A 873 -28.78 -6.25 -36.41
CA ALA A 873 -28.45 -4.93 -36.94
C ALA A 873 -27.53 -4.21 -35.96
N VAL A 874 -26.34 -3.83 -36.41
CA VAL A 874 -25.42 -3.06 -35.59
C VAL A 874 -25.99 -1.67 -35.35
N ARG A 875 -25.80 -1.12 -34.15
CA ARG A 875 -26.17 0.27 -33.86
C ARG A 875 -25.38 1.23 -34.74
N ALA A 876 -24.08 1.00 -34.85
CA ALA A 876 -23.18 1.80 -35.66
C ALA A 876 -22.22 0.91 -36.44
N GLN A 877 -21.90 1.36 -37.65
CA GLN A 877 -20.89 0.78 -38.54
C GLN A 877 -19.99 1.91 -39.01
N ILE A 878 -18.72 1.89 -38.61
CA ILE A 878 -17.73 2.87 -39.07
C ILE A 878 -16.85 2.20 -40.11
N ALA A 879 -16.88 2.71 -41.33
CA ALA A 879 -16.14 2.18 -42.48
C ALA A 879 -15.98 3.28 -43.55
N GLY A 880 -15.05 3.09 -44.48
CA GLY A 880 -14.84 4.02 -45.59
C GLY A 880 -13.48 4.71 -45.58
N ALA A 881 -13.28 5.64 -46.50
CA ALA A 881 -11.96 6.20 -46.75
C ALA A 881 -11.49 7.16 -45.64
N ASN A 882 -12.41 7.88 -44.99
CA ASN A 882 -12.06 8.82 -43.92
C ASN A 882 -11.69 8.08 -42.64
N SER A 883 -12.24 6.89 -42.38
CA SER A 883 -11.96 6.10 -41.18
C SER A 883 -10.52 5.61 -41.08
N LYS A 884 -9.82 5.48 -42.21
CA LYS A 884 -8.46 4.93 -42.32
C LYS A 884 -8.36 3.48 -41.79
N LEU A 885 -9.48 2.79 -41.66
CA LEU A 885 -9.54 1.39 -41.26
C LEU A 885 -9.26 0.52 -42.48
N GLY A 886 -8.13 -0.19 -42.44
CA GLY A 886 -7.80 -1.24 -43.39
C GLY A 886 -7.82 -2.61 -42.74
N ASN A 887 -6.96 -2.80 -41.75
CA ASN A 887 -6.82 -4.03 -40.97
C ASN A 887 -6.75 -3.68 -39.47
N PRO A 888 -7.89 -3.28 -38.85
CA PRO A 888 -7.99 -3.06 -37.40
C PRO A 888 -7.96 -4.39 -36.66
N VAL A 889 -6.77 -4.83 -36.25
CA VAL A 889 -6.52 -6.16 -35.69
C VAL A 889 -6.80 -6.26 -34.19
N ASP A 890 -6.89 -5.14 -33.47
CA ASP A 890 -7.19 -5.20 -32.05
C ASP A 890 -7.79 -3.90 -31.54
N ILE A 891 -8.53 -3.97 -30.43
CA ILE A 891 -9.23 -2.83 -29.82
C ILE A 891 -9.22 -2.89 -28.30
N THR A 892 -9.26 -1.72 -27.66
CA THR A 892 -9.49 -1.60 -26.22
C THR A 892 -10.26 -0.30 -25.90
N PHE A 893 -10.95 -0.24 -24.76
CA PHE A 893 -11.91 0.83 -24.45
C PHE A 893 -11.75 1.36 -23.03
N ASP A 894 -11.58 2.69 -22.86
CA ASP A 894 -11.33 3.32 -21.55
C ASP A 894 -12.59 3.85 -20.83
N GLY A 895 -13.78 3.37 -21.21
CA GLY A 895 -15.06 3.93 -20.75
C GLY A 895 -15.56 5.13 -21.55
N ALA A 896 -14.72 5.78 -22.38
CA ALA A 896 -15.12 6.89 -23.25
C ALA A 896 -14.64 6.77 -24.70
N ASN A 897 -13.45 6.23 -24.90
CA ASN A 897 -12.70 6.24 -26.15
C ASN A 897 -12.30 4.82 -26.53
N LEU A 898 -12.48 4.49 -27.80
CA LEU A 898 -12.03 3.24 -28.39
C LEU A 898 -10.65 3.44 -29.02
N TYR A 899 -9.67 2.66 -28.60
CA TYR A 899 -8.35 2.60 -29.21
C TYR A 899 -8.28 1.41 -30.16
N VAL A 900 -7.55 1.57 -31.26
CA VAL A 900 -7.51 0.58 -32.35
C VAL A 900 -6.07 0.39 -32.83
N ALA A 901 -5.62 -0.86 -32.87
CA ALA A 901 -4.39 -1.25 -33.54
C ALA A 901 -4.67 -1.48 -35.03
N GLU A 902 -4.15 -0.59 -35.88
CA GLU A 902 -4.30 -0.69 -37.34
C GLU A 902 -2.96 -1.09 -37.98
N LYS A 903 -2.93 -2.31 -38.52
CA LYS A 903 -1.73 -2.94 -39.09
C LYS A 903 -1.38 -2.55 -40.53
N SER A 904 -2.37 -2.35 -41.40
CA SER A 904 -2.14 -2.09 -42.83
C SER A 904 -1.54 -0.70 -43.09
N ASN A 905 -2.01 0.28 -42.32
CA ASN A 905 -1.68 1.70 -42.38
C ASN A 905 -0.65 2.11 -41.32
N ASN A 906 -0.21 1.20 -40.45
CA ASN A 906 0.81 1.45 -39.41
C ASN A 906 0.36 2.55 -38.43
N LEU A 907 -0.86 2.42 -37.88
CA LEU A 907 -1.45 3.42 -37.00
C LEU A 907 -1.97 2.81 -35.71
N ILE A 908 -1.80 3.55 -34.62
CA ILE A 908 -2.66 3.43 -33.44
C ILE A 908 -3.65 4.58 -33.51
N MET A 909 -4.93 4.28 -33.38
CA MET A 909 -6.01 5.25 -33.55
C MET A 909 -6.86 5.33 -32.29
N ARG A 910 -7.52 6.47 -32.10
CA ARG A 910 -8.54 6.69 -31.06
C ARG A 910 -9.80 7.26 -31.66
N PHE A 911 -10.94 6.68 -31.34
CA PHE A 911 -12.28 7.17 -31.69
C PHE A 911 -13.02 7.55 -30.40
N ASP A 912 -13.38 8.81 -30.27
CA ASP A 912 -13.98 9.34 -29.04
C ASP A 912 -15.51 9.19 -29.11
N GLY A 913 -16.15 8.83 -27.99
CA GLY A 913 -17.60 8.71 -27.91
C GLY A 913 -18.16 7.61 -28.81
N ILE A 914 -17.45 6.50 -28.94
CA ILE A 914 -17.85 5.37 -29.82
C ILE A 914 -19.26 4.86 -29.52
N LEU A 915 -19.63 4.81 -28.23
CA LEU A 915 -20.94 4.34 -27.76
C LEU A 915 -22.10 5.26 -28.18
N ASN A 916 -21.81 6.51 -28.58
CA ASN A 916 -22.80 7.48 -29.02
C ASN A 916 -23.08 7.44 -30.53
N GLN A 917 -22.28 6.69 -31.30
CA GLN A 917 -22.42 6.62 -32.75
C GLN A 917 -23.69 5.86 -33.15
N LEU A 918 -24.22 6.19 -34.35
CA LEU A 918 -25.44 5.59 -34.89
C LEU A 918 -25.41 5.57 -36.42
N GLY A 919 -25.83 4.45 -37.02
CA GLY A 919 -25.92 4.29 -38.47
C GLY A 919 -24.59 3.95 -39.13
N SER A 920 -24.56 4.02 -40.46
CA SER A 920 -23.34 3.79 -41.27
C SER A 920 -22.59 5.11 -41.41
N LEU A 921 -21.31 5.11 -41.03
CA LEU A 921 -20.49 6.30 -40.84
C LEU A 921 -19.14 6.16 -41.54
N ASP A 922 -18.67 7.24 -42.17
CA ASP A 922 -17.31 7.37 -42.71
C ASP A 922 -16.62 8.55 -42.01
N ILE A 923 -16.18 8.32 -40.78
CA ILE A 923 -15.61 9.33 -39.88
C ILE A 923 -14.13 9.03 -39.61
N ALA A 924 -13.31 10.07 -39.54
CA ALA A 924 -11.90 9.95 -39.20
C ALA A 924 -11.68 9.65 -37.71
N PRO A 925 -10.57 8.98 -37.33
CA PRO A 925 -10.19 8.85 -35.93
C PRO A 925 -9.94 10.23 -35.33
N THR A 926 -10.31 10.42 -34.07
CA THR A 926 -10.07 11.66 -33.32
C THR A 926 -8.58 11.93 -33.22
N LEU A 927 -7.81 10.90 -32.88
CA LEU A 927 -6.35 10.93 -32.78
C LEU A 927 -5.77 9.72 -33.51
N SER A 928 -4.57 9.89 -34.05
CA SER A 928 -3.80 8.79 -34.60
C SER A 928 -2.31 9.05 -34.47
N THR A 929 -1.53 8.01 -34.22
CA THR A 929 -0.06 8.08 -34.23
C THR A 929 0.52 6.92 -35.02
N ALA A 930 1.73 7.10 -35.54
CA ALA A 930 2.39 6.07 -36.33
C ALA A 930 2.96 4.98 -35.42
N ARG A 931 2.70 3.72 -35.77
CA ARG A 931 3.28 2.54 -35.11
C ARG A 931 3.53 1.49 -36.19
N ASN A 932 4.72 0.90 -36.23
CA ASN A 932 5.04 -0.04 -37.31
C ASN A 932 4.38 -1.39 -37.04
N LYS A 933 3.49 -1.83 -37.93
CA LYS A 933 2.82 -3.14 -37.84
C LYS A 933 2.31 -3.45 -36.41
N PRO A 934 1.46 -2.59 -35.83
CA PRO A 934 0.86 -2.89 -34.54
C PRO A 934 -0.03 -4.12 -34.67
N GLU A 935 0.05 -5.01 -33.68
CA GLU A 935 -0.78 -6.21 -33.62
C GLU A 935 -1.81 -6.12 -32.50
N SER A 936 -1.54 -5.30 -31.48
CA SER A 936 -2.41 -5.20 -30.30
C SER A 936 -2.32 -3.85 -29.58
N VAL A 937 -3.40 -3.53 -28.87
CA VAL A 937 -3.55 -2.34 -28.03
C VAL A 937 -4.25 -2.69 -26.71
N ALA A 938 -3.67 -2.28 -25.58
CA ALA A 938 -4.20 -2.55 -24.24
C ALA A 938 -4.16 -1.29 -23.35
N LEU A 939 -4.94 -1.29 -22.28
CA LEU A 939 -4.92 -0.22 -21.27
C LEU A 939 -3.87 -0.51 -20.20
N ALA A 940 -3.29 0.56 -19.65
CA ALA A 940 -2.53 0.55 -18.41
C ALA A 940 -3.08 1.66 -17.50
N PRO A 941 -4.05 1.34 -16.62
CA PRO A 941 -4.64 2.26 -15.66
C PRO A 941 -3.67 2.62 -14.53
N ASP A 942 -4.09 3.56 -13.69
CA ASP A 942 -3.31 4.08 -12.56
C ASP A 942 -3.08 3.08 -11.43
N TYR A 943 -3.99 2.14 -11.21
CA TYR A 943 -3.79 1.08 -10.23
C TYR A 943 -2.80 -0.01 -10.67
N LEU A 944 -2.32 0.03 -11.92
CA LEU A 944 -1.17 -0.75 -12.38
C LEU A 944 0.08 0.16 -12.43
N SER A 945 0.28 1.11 -11.51
CA SER A 945 1.45 2.01 -11.56
C SER A 945 1.91 2.62 -10.27
#